data_AF-A0A7Y5T1S4-F1
#
_entry.id   AF-A0A7Y5T1S4-F1
#
_cell.length_a   1.000
_cell.length_b   1.000
_cell.length_c   1.000
_cell.angle_alpha   90.00
_cell.angle_beta   90.00
_cell.angle_gamma   90.00
#
_symmetry.space_group_name_H-M   'P 1'
#
loop_
_entity.id
_entity.type
_entity.pdbx_description
1 polymer ?
#
loop_
_entity_poly.entity_id
_entity_poly.type
_entity_poly.pdbx_seq_one_letter_code
_entity_poly.pdbx_strand_id
1 'polypeptide(L)'
;MTDKWLELSPDWFSWYLLVLTIVSCWLSIWSYRRVRPELPPSFRLLLISLRSVVLILIGSLAVHPVIRSSVSMNAYPSVTVWIDQSRSMNNWWTDATRTDVISRIQDLASDSVNLSVRFFGSSVSELPDTTASMTSQTRFSPVVKSAGNGLNLVVTDGRFDDQEWFFTEPVGHWDAWMVGDTTQPAGFMLQPLSREQMTGFTGDTLRLPLNVTWRSVPSDSVRVMWTGGATGASDWIVSESGAGNQLIRIPVVSQNPGTVVVQVRLEGSSAIRSQGETIRIRIRERYRDVWILAHEPQPFIGFIHRQALAAGAKNAGIFYDTRELTPSRFSSAPPAGFTGLIIAVNYPSVETRTISGFRSLTEKNPVLLVSSVPLISGALPDWVPPFRIIPEPFNRKPWMPAPVEGRTGLLSGWTPEEIGRMPPHQTALMAVPGVRGESAQLNIAGTILDFPVAWSGTGLPKRAWVAAGAWDDWDRLEALNGRSPSGMASGFRLLIRDLLTPADEDPFSVSFQPSGSGTDLKATVVLNPDRISWPADSLVAWLTPGDLPEVRLQPETKTSFGALFRPPGSGFFNWKARLVQPDGRTEIMTGTYQPGKLDSETSVDYASTEPFRTWASGTGGQTYTGLPDLQTIKERLNSLAKPEIRSRVLDSWDQVGIFLLILILLTTEWIIRKRLGAL
;
A
#
# COMPACT_ATOMS: atom_id res chain seq x y z
N MET A 1 41.31 -25.55 4.81
CA MET A 1 42.27 -24.52 4.36
C MET A 1 42.72 -24.94 2.97
N THR A 2 41.98 -24.54 1.94
CA THR A 2 42.20 -25.00 0.57
C THR A 2 42.44 -23.80 -0.33
N ASP A 3 43.62 -23.82 -0.94
CA ASP A 3 44.09 -23.15 -2.15
C ASP A 3 43.38 -21.87 -2.57
N LYS A 4 43.96 -20.76 -2.10
CA LYS A 4 43.77 -19.43 -2.71
C LYS A 4 44.37 -19.46 -4.11
N TRP A 5 43.59 -19.83 -5.12
CA TRP A 5 43.95 -19.54 -6.50
C TRP A 5 43.84 -18.02 -6.68
N LEU A 6 44.98 -17.34 -6.81
CA LEU A 6 45.02 -16.00 -7.39
C LEU A 6 44.56 -16.15 -8.84
N GLU A 7 43.28 -15.96 -9.10
CA GLU A 7 42.80 -15.66 -10.44
C GLU A 7 43.36 -14.28 -10.80
N LEU A 8 44.59 -14.27 -11.33
CA LEU A 8 45.10 -13.12 -12.06
C LEU A 8 44.14 -12.90 -13.23
N SER A 9 43.75 -11.64 -13.40
CA SER A 9 42.80 -11.17 -14.41
C SER A 9 43.22 -11.62 -15.84
N PRO A 10 42.35 -11.44 -16.86
CA PRO A 10 42.43 -12.18 -18.13
C PRO A 10 43.80 -12.09 -18.82
N ASP A 11 44.13 -13.05 -19.69
CA ASP A 11 45.44 -13.26 -20.37
C ASP A 11 46.19 -12.01 -20.85
N TRP A 12 45.49 -10.89 -21.08
CA TRP A 12 46.08 -9.59 -21.42
C TRP A 12 46.89 -8.94 -20.29
N PHE A 13 46.67 -9.27 -19.01
CA PHE A 13 47.37 -8.62 -17.89
C PHE A 13 48.88 -8.89 -17.93
N SER A 14 49.29 -10.11 -18.31
CA SER A 14 50.69 -10.48 -18.50
C SER A 14 51.36 -9.67 -19.62
N TRP A 15 50.65 -9.46 -20.74
CA TRP A 15 51.12 -8.61 -21.83
C TRP A 15 51.22 -7.15 -21.43
N TYR A 16 50.24 -6.65 -20.68
CA TYR A 16 50.27 -5.30 -20.13
C TYR A 16 51.51 -5.08 -19.24
N LEU A 17 51.79 -5.99 -18.30
CA LEU A 17 52.97 -5.91 -17.44
C LEU A 17 54.28 -5.95 -18.23
N LEU A 18 54.35 -6.76 -19.28
CA LEU A 18 55.51 -6.82 -20.16
C LEU A 18 55.74 -5.50 -20.89
N VAL A 19 54.70 -4.93 -21.52
CA VAL A 19 54.78 -3.64 -22.21
C VAL A 19 55.14 -2.53 -21.22
N LEU A 20 54.50 -2.50 -20.05
CA LEU A 20 54.78 -1.52 -19.00
C LEU A 20 56.23 -1.59 -18.53
N THR A 21 56.79 -2.80 -18.39
CA THR A 21 58.19 -3.01 -18.00
C THR A 21 59.14 -2.46 -19.06
N ILE A 22 58.89 -2.77 -20.34
CA ILE A 22 59.73 -2.28 -21.45
C ILE A 22 59.70 -0.74 -21.50
N VAL A 23 58.50 -0.14 -21.45
CA VAL A 23 58.33 1.32 -21.50
C VAL A 23 58.97 2.00 -20.29
N SER A 24 58.80 1.43 -19.09
CA SER A 24 59.38 1.98 -17.85
C SER A 24 60.91 1.94 -17.84
N CYS A 25 61.51 0.84 -18.30
CA CYS A 25 62.96 0.72 -18.47
C CYS A 25 63.48 1.72 -19.51
N TRP A 26 62.80 1.83 -20.66
CA TRP A 26 63.20 2.77 -21.71
C TRP A 26 63.14 4.23 -21.25
N LEU A 27 62.05 4.64 -20.60
CA LEU A 27 61.91 5.99 -20.03
C LEU A 27 62.97 6.28 -18.96
N SER A 28 63.28 5.29 -18.11
CA SER A 28 64.31 5.43 -17.08
C SER A 28 65.70 5.59 -17.68
N ILE A 29 66.06 4.77 -18.67
CA ILE A 29 67.34 4.90 -19.40
C ILE A 29 67.42 6.29 -20.07
N TRP A 30 66.35 6.71 -20.75
CA TRP A 30 66.31 8.00 -21.44
C TRP A 30 66.47 9.19 -20.48
N SER A 31 65.79 9.17 -19.32
CA SER A 31 65.91 10.19 -18.28
C SER A 31 67.35 10.34 -17.78
N TYR A 32 68.03 9.22 -17.52
CA TYR A 32 69.39 9.21 -16.98
C TYR A 32 70.49 9.50 -18.01
N ARG A 33 70.18 9.49 -19.32
CA ARG A 33 71.15 9.86 -20.37
C ARG A 33 71.50 11.36 -20.36
N ARG A 34 70.66 12.23 -19.78
CA ARG A 34 70.84 13.69 -19.81
C ARG A 34 71.34 14.30 -18.50
N VAL A 35 71.61 13.48 -17.48
CA VAL A 35 72.03 13.97 -16.15
C VAL A 35 73.49 14.45 -16.23
N ARG A 36 73.71 15.70 -15.82
CA ARG A 36 75.04 16.29 -15.59
C ARG A 36 75.14 16.63 -14.09
N PRO A 37 76.27 16.35 -13.42
CA PRO A 37 77.52 15.75 -13.90
C PRO A 37 77.42 14.24 -14.22
N GLU A 38 78.43 13.69 -14.90
CA GLU A 38 78.44 12.27 -15.29
C GLU A 38 78.45 11.35 -14.07
N LEU A 39 77.36 10.63 -13.88
CA LEU A 39 77.25 9.63 -12.81
C LEU A 39 78.13 8.40 -13.12
N PRO A 40 78.81 7.81 -12.13
CA PRO A 40 79.50 6.52 -12.29
C PRO A 40 78.55 5.44 -12.80
N PRO A 41 79.04 4.49 -13.62
CA PRO A 41 78.19 3.53 -14.33
C PRO A 41 77.37 2.63 -13.39
N SER A 42 77.92 2.25 -12.23
CA SER A 42 77.23 1.45 -11.23
C SER A 42 76.05 2.20 -10.60
N PHE A 43 76.25 3.47 -10.19
CA PHE A 43 75.19 4.31 -9.65
C PHE A 43 74.14 4.67 -10.70
N ARG A 44 74.55 4.84 -11.96
CA ARG A 44 73.63 5.06 -13.07
C ARG A 44 72.72 3.86 -13.28
N LEU A 45 73.26 2.64 -13.27
CA LEU A 45 72.47 1.42 -13.38
C LEU A 45 71.49 1.29 -12.20
N LEU A 46 71.97 1.51 -10.96
CA LEU A 46 71.14 1.45 -9.75
C LEU A 46 69.95 2.42 -9.82
N LEU A 47 70.20 3.67 -10.22
CA LEU A 47 69.16 4.70 -10.34
C LEU A 47 68.17 4.41 -11.47
N ILE A 48 68.64 3.86 -12.60
CA ILE A 48 67.76 3.40 -13.69
C ILE A 48 66.87 2.26 -13.20
N SER A 49 67.42 1.26 -12.51
CA SER A 49 66.67 0.13 -11.98
C SER A 49 65.61 0.58 -10.98
N LEU A 50 65.99 1.43 -10.02
CA LEU A 50 65.08 1.91 -8.99
C LEU A 50 63.93 2.75 -9.58
N ARG A 51 64.22 3.61 -10.56
CA ARG A 51 63.19 4.39 -11.25
C ARG A 51 62.27 3.50 -12.10
N SER A 52 62.81 2.49 -12.75
CA SER A 52 62.02 1.53 -13.53
C SER A 52 61.04 0.78 -12.64
N VAL A 53 61.48 0.32 -11.46
CA VAL A 53 60.60 -0.32 -10.46
C VAL A 53 59.48 0.62 -10.02
N VAL A 54 59.79 1.88 -9.73
CA VAL A 54 58.77 2.87 -9.34
C VAL A 54 57.73 3.09 -10.46
N LEU A 55 58.17 3.25 -11.71
CA LEU A 55 57.26 3.46 -12.84
C LEU A 55 56.40 2.22 -13.11
N ILE A 56 56.94 1.01 -12.95
CA ILE A 56 56.17 -0.24 -13.05
C ILE A 56 55.12 -0.30 -11.93
N LEU A 57 55.48 0.04 -10.69
CA LEU A 57 54.53 0.07 -9.57
C LEU A 57 53.42 1.09 -9.79
N ILE A 58 53.76 2.32 -10.20
CA ILE A 58 52.77 3.38 -10.46
C ILE A 58 51.88 3.00 -11.65
N GLY A 59 52.45 2.52 -12.75
CA GLY A 59 51.67 2.09 -13.92
C GLY A 59 50.77 0.90 -13.59
N SER A 60 51.27 -0.07 -12.83
CA SER A 60 50.48 -1.20 -12.36
C SER A 60 49.31 -0.72 -11.49
N LEU A 61 49.52 0.24 -10.59
CA LEU A 61 48.43 0.84 -9.81
C LEU A 61 47.42 1.59 -10.69
N ALA A 62 47.89 2.32 -11.71
CA ALA A 62 47.05 3.11 -12.61
C ALA A 62 46.03 2.26 -13.41
N VAL A 63 46.28 0.96 -13.60
CA VAL A 63 45.32 0.04 -14.23
C VAL A 63 44.24 -0.46 -13.26
N HIS A 64 44.30 -0.05 -12.00
CA HIS A 64 43.39 -0.50 -10.95
C HIS A 64 43.26 -2.04 -10.92
N PRO A 65 44.36 -2.78 -10.69
CA PRO A 65 44.30 -4.22 -10.58
C PRO A 65 43.38 -4.55 -9.40
N VAL A 66 42.24 -5.16 -9.70
CA VAL A 66 41.28 -5.57 -8.68
C VAL A 66 41.75 -6.90 -8.11
N ILE A 67 42.38 -6.87 -6.94
CA ILE A 67 42.75 -8.09 -6.22
C ILE A 67 41.50 -8.59 -5.49
N ARG A 68 40.80 -9.53 -6.12
CA ARG A 68 39.64 -10.19 -5.49
C ARG A 68 40.14 -11.22 -4.50
N SER A 69 40.14 -10.88 -3.21
CA SER A 69 40.30 -11.89 -2.16
C SER A 69 38.92 -12.43 -1.79
N SER A 70 38.53 -13.56 -2.35
CA SER A 70 37.40 -14.32 -1.83
C SER A 70 37.83 -15.00 -0.53
N VAL A 71 37.50 -14.39 0.61
CA VAL A 71 37.53 -15.10 1.88
C VAL A 71 36.20 -15.83 1.99
N SER A 72 36.19 -17.11 1.64
CA SER A 72 35.04 -17.95 1.96
C SER A 72 35.00 -18.14 3.47
N MET A 73 34.22 -17.30 4.15
CA MET A 73 33.79 -17.60 5.51
C MET A 73 32.54 -18.44 5.40
N ASN A 74 32.55 -19.62 6.03
CA ASN A 74 31.31 -20.36 6.25
C ASN A 74 30.48 -19.55 7.25
N ALA A 75 29.68 -18.60 6.76
CA ALA A 75 28.65 -17.98 7.57
C ALA A 75 27.57 -19.04 7.79
N TYR A 76 27.36 -19.41 9.05
CA TYR A 76 26.26 -20.29 9.40
C TYR A 76 24.94 -19.60 9.07
N PRO A 77 23.98 -20.29 8.44
CA PRO A 77 22.67 -19.70 8.17
C PRO A 77 22.05 -19.23 9.48
N SER A 78 21.52 -18.00 9.48
CA SER A 78 20.69 -17.52 10.57
C SER A 78 19.28 -18.07 10.39
N VAL A 79 18.78 -18.71 11.44
CA VAL A 79 17.44 -19.29 11.47
C VAL A 79 16.70 -18.63 12.61
N THR A 80 15.61 -17.94 12.28
CA THR A 80 14.75 -17.31 13.27
C THR A 80 13.44 -18.07 13.33
N VAL A 81 13.14 -18.64 14.50
CA VAL A 81 11.88 -19.31 14.76
C VAL A 81 10.97 -18.34 15.48
N TRP A 82 9.83 -18.02 14.87
CA TRP A 82 8.82 -17.11 15.37
C TRP A 82 7.66 -17.93 15.94
N ILE A 83 7.46 -17.86 17.25
CA ILE A 83 6.43 -18.62 17.96
C ILE A 83 5.29 -17.69 18.36
N ASP A 84 4.10 -18.00 17.86
CA ASP A 84 2.87 -17.31 18.22
C ASP A 84 2.50 -17.57 19.69
N GLN A 85 2.19 -16.50 20.43
CA GLN A 85 1.73 -16.53 21.83
C GLN A 85 0.31 -15.97 21.99
N SER A 86 -0.46 -15.97 20.90
CA SER A 86 -1.85 -15.57 20.92
C SER A 86 -2.70 -16.44 21.82
N ARG A 87 -3.87 -15.91 22.18
CA ARG A 87 -4.86 -16.67 22.95
C ARG A 87 -5.38 -17.87 22.18
N SER A 88 -5.49 -17.80 20.85
CA SER A 88 -5.99 -18.91 20.03
C SER A 88 -5.04 -20.11 20.00
N MET A 89 -3.74 -19.89 20.19
CA MET A 89 -2.77 -20.99 20.33
C MET A 89 -3.04 -21.87 21.55
N ASN A 90 -3.64 -21.33 22.63
CA ASN A 90 -3.86 -22.07 23.87
C ASN A 90 -4.80 -23.28 23.71
N ASN A 91 -5.69 -23.28 22.70
CA ASN A 91 -6.57 -24.41 22.42
C ASN A 91 -5.80 -25.62 21.86
N TRP A 92 -4.64 -25.37 21.25
CA TRP A 92 -3.83 -26.38 20.56
C TRP A 92 -2.50 -26.64 21.25
N TRP A 93 -2.08 -25.73 22.13
CA TRP A 93 -0.75 -25.67 22.68
C TRP A 93 -0.78 -25.73 24.21
N THR A 94 -0.59 -26.93 24.77
CA THR A 94 -0.33 -27.07 26.21
C THR A 94 1.10 -26.66 26.56
N ASP A 95 1.36 -26.27 27.81
CA ASP A 95 2.72 -25.97 28.28
C ASP A 95 3.72 -27.11 28.03
N ALA A 96 3.25 -28.35 28.13
CA ALA A 96 4.03 -29.54 27.81
C ALA A 96 4.39 -29.63 26.31
N THR A 97 3.41 -29.42 25.43
CA THR A 97 3.64 -29.38 23.97
C THR A 97 4.54 -28.20 23.59
N ARG A 98 4.48 -27.08 24.30
CA ARG A 98 5.35 -25.92 24.08
C ARG A 98 6.79 -26.20 24.41
N THR A 99 6.99 -26.80 25.56
CA THR A 99 8.32 -27.20 26.02
C THR A 99 8.92 -28.23 25.06
N ASP A 100 8.13 -29.22 24.62
CA ASP A 100 8.57 -30.26 23.66
C ASP A 100 8.91 -29.68 22.27
N VAL A 101 8.10 -28.77 21.75
CA VAL A 101 8.39 -28.10 20.46
C VAL A 101 9.64 -27.24 20.57
N ILE A 102 9.79 -26.46 21.64
CA ILE A 102 10.98 -25.63 21.86
C ILE A 102 12.22 -26.51 22.01
N SER A 103 12.16 -27.60 22.79
CA SER A 103 13.30 -28.50 22.96
C SER A 103 13.67 -29.18 21.64
N ARG A 104 12.68 -29.64 20.85
CA ARG A 104 12.91 -30.21 19.51
C ARG A 104 13.55 -29.22 18.54
N ILE A 105 13.14 -27.95 18.60
CA ILE A 105 13.71 -26.87 17.78
C ILE A 105 15.13 -26.54 18.26
N GLN A 106 15.40 -26.56 19.56
CA GLN A 106 16.75 -26.42 20.11
C GLN A 106 17.65 -27.59 19.74
N ASP A 107 17.11 -28.82 19.68
CA ASP A 107 17.84 -30.01 19.19
C ASP A 107 18.18 -29.91 17.70
N LEU A 108 17.42 -29.11 16.92
CA LEU A 108 17.75 -28.77 15.54
C LEU A 108 18.89 -27.76 15.44
N ALA A 109 19.19 -27.01 16.50
CA ALA A 109 20.37 -26.15 16.54
C ALA A 109 21.63 -26.99 16.75
N SER A 110 22.14 -27.57 15.66
CA SER A 110 23.51 -28.08 15.61
C SER A 110 24.52 -26.93 15.61
N ASP A 111 25.81 -27.25 15.84
CA ASP A 111 26.95 -26.31 15.72
C ASP A 111 27.05 -25.58 14.35
N SER A 112 26.18 -25.90 13.40
CA SER A 112 26.15 -25.40 12.03
C SER A 112 25.08 -24.33 11.75
N VAL A 113 24.27 -23.93 12.72
CA VAL A 113 23.16 -22.97 12.50
C VAL A 113 23.10 -21.97 13.64
N ASN A 114 22.97 -20.68 13.31
CA ASN A 114 22.68 -19.66 14.31
C ASN A 114 21.16 -19.58 14.52
N LEU A 115 20.67 -20.35 15.49
CA LEU A 115 19.25 -20.39 15.84
C LEU A 115 18.90 -19.26 16.82
N SER A 116 17.91 -18.45 16.46
CA SER A 116 17.24 -17.52 17.36
C SER A 116 15.77 -17.87 17.47
N VAL A 117 15.25 -17.98 18.69
CA VAL A 117 13.82 -18.21 18.94
C VAL A 117 13.23 -16.91 19.44
N ARG A 118 12.15 -16.46 18.81
CA ARG A 118 11.43 -15.24 19.13
C ARG A 118 9.95 -15.56 19.28
N PHE A 119 9.30 -14.79 20.14
CA PHE A 119 7.89 -14.92 20.42
C PHE A 119 7.16 -13.70 19.91
N PHE A 120 5.92 -13.87 19.46
CA PHE A 120 5.10 -12.75 19.03
C PHE A 120 3.65 -12.88 19.45
N GLY A 121 3.00 -11.73 19.56
CA GLY A 121 1.60 -11.56 19.91
C GLY A 121 1.20 -10.13 19.54
N SER A 122 0.91 -9.28 20.52
CA SER A 122 0.78 -7.84 20.29
C SER A 122 2.11 -7.13 19.96
N SER A 123 3.24 -7.74 20.36
CA SER A 123 4.62 -7.28 20.11
C SER A 123 5.58 -8.47 19.97
N VAL A 124 6.82 -8.23 19.57
CA VAL A 124 7.89 -9.26 19.49
C VAL A 124 8.70 -9.26 20.79
N SER A 125 8.97 -10.44 21.34
CA SER A 125 9.84 -10.66 22.50
C SER A 125 10.89 -11.74 22.21
N GLU A 126 12.08 -11.62 22.79
CA GLU A 126 13.15 -12.63 22.67
C GLU A 126 13.07 -13.75 23.73
N LEU A 127 12.44 -13.48 24.87
CA LEU A 127 12.25 -14.46 25.92
C LEU A 127 10.78 -14.88 25.99
N PRO A 128 10.50 -16.17 26.22
CA PRO A 128 9.17 -16.57 26.64
C PRO A 128 8.97 -15.92 28.00
N ASP A 129 8.08 -14.93 28.06
CA ASP A 129 7.63 -14.44 29.35
C ASP A 129 6.78 -15.56 29.94
N THR A 130 7.42 -16.44 30.72
CA THR A 130 6.81 -17.59 31.38
C THR A 130 5.70 -17.17 32.34
N THR A 131 5.60 -15.87 32.63
CA THR A 131 4.56 -15.23 33.42
C THR A 131 3.61 -14.35 32.60
N ALA A 132 3.90 -14.06 31.32
CA ALA A 132 3.01 -13.26 30.48
C ALA A 132 1.72 -14.04 30.25
N SER A 133 0.63 -13.40 30.66
CA SER A 133 -0.69 -13.74 30.15
C SER A 133 -0.65 -13.68 28.62
N MET A 134 -1.13 -14.73 27.96
CA MET A 134 -1.31 -14.78 26.50
C MET A 134 -1.89 -13.47 25.99
N THR A 135 -1.37 -12.97 24.86
CA THR A 135 -1.84 -11.69 24.33
C THR A 135 -3.23 -11.88 23.71
N SER A 136 -4.11 -10.91 23.90
CA SER A 136 -5.43 -10.89 23.28
C SER A 136 -5.40 -10.46 21.81
N GLN A 137 -4.22 -10.20 21.27
CA GLN A 137 -4.02 -9.77 19.89
C GLN A 137 -2.82 -10.47 19.29
N THR A 138 -2.90 -10.73 17.99
CA THR A 138 -1.80 -11.30 17.18
C THR A 138 -1.50 -10.39 16.02
N ARG A 139 -0.36 -9.72 16.11
CA ARG A 139 0.15 -8.80 15.10
C ARG A 139 1.36 -9.42 14.44
N PHE A 140 1.25 -9.73 13.15
CA PHE A 140 2.34 -10.30 12.37
C PHE A 140 3.23 -9.24 11.72
N SER A 141 2.76 -8.00 11.58
CA SER A 141 3.56 -6.93 10.97
C SER A 141 4.88 -6.65 11.71
N PRO A 142 4.93 -6.64 13.06
CA PRO A 142 6.19 -6.53 13.79
C PRO A 142 7.18 -7.68 13.52
N VAL A 143 6.67 -8.90 13.25
CA VAL A 143 7.48 -10.07 12.91
C VAL A 143 8.15 -9.87 11.56
N VAL A 144 7.37 -9.48 10.54
CA VAL A 144 7.91 -9.21 9.19
C VAL A 144 8.94 -8.08 9.22
N LYS A 145 8.70 -7.01 9.98
CA LYS A 145 9.64 -5.88 10.12
C LYS A 145 10.94 -6.24 10.85
N SER A 146 10.90 -7.24 11.72
CA SER A 146 12.04 -7.67 12.54
C SER A 146 12.78 -8.87 11.97
N ALA A 147 12.30 -9.41 10.85
CA ALA A 147 12.90 -10.55 10.17
C ALA A 147 14.22 -10.18 9.48
N GLY A 148 15.19 -11.07 9.61
CA GLY A 148 16.47 -10.95 8.90
C GLY A 148 16.45 -11.67 7.54
N ASN A 149 17.55 -11.54 6.79
CA ASN A 149 17.75 -12.19 5.49
C ASN A 149 17.89 -13.74 5.56
N GLY A 150 17.74 -14.34 6.75
CA GLY A 150 17.88 -15.78 6.99
C GLY A 150 16.62 -16.58 6.65
N LEU A 151 16.55 -17.79 7.19
CA LEU A 151 15.30 -18.58 7.20
C LEU A 151 14.46 -18.14 8.40
N ASN A 152 13.21 -17.78 8.14
CA ASN A 152 12.21 -17.43 9.14
C ASN A 152 11.18 -18.56 9.19
N LEU A 153 11.14 -19.33 10.28
CA LEU A 153 10.13 -20.37 10.50
C LEU A 153 9.07 -19.83 11.46
N VAL A 154 7.84 -19.68 11.00
CA VAL A 154 6.73 -19.17 11.82
C VAL A 154 5.88 -20.33 12.31
N VAL A 155 5.65 -20.42 13.62
CA VAL A 155 4.79 -21.42 14.27
C VAL A 155 3.55 -20.72 14.79
N THR A 156 2.40 -20.95 14.16
CA THR A 156 1.16 -20.17 14.36
C THR A 156 -0.07 -20.95 13.92
N ASP A 157 -1.25 -20.59 14.38
CA ASP A 157 -2.53 -21.09 13.88
C ASP A 157 -3.02 -20.30 12.65
N GLY A 158 -2.29 -19.28 12.20
CA GLY A 158 -2.63 -18.51 11.01
C GLY A 158 -3.56 -17.34 11.24
N ARG A 159 -3.85 -16.98 12.49
CA ARG A 159 -4.82 -15.94 12.82
C ARG A 159 -4.13 -14.67 13.26
N PHE A 160 -4.48 -13.58 12.60
CA PHE A 160 -3.91 -12.26 12.85
C PHE A 160 -4.98 -11.20 12.84
N ASP A 161 -4.79 -10.19 13.68
CA ASP A 161 -5.63 -9.01 13.72
C ASP A 161 -5.21 -7.96 12.68
N ASP A 162 -3.95 -8.02 12.23
CA ASP A 162 -3.41 -7.10 11.22
C ASP A 162 -3.32 -7.75 9.82
N GLN A 163 -3.57 -6.93 8.79
CA GLN A 163 -3.47 -7.33 7.38
C GLN A 163 -2.32 -6.61 6.64
N GLU A 164 -1.68 -5.62 7.27
CA GLU A 164 -0.61 -4.81 6.65
C GLU A 164 0.57 -5.68 6.20
N TRP A 165 0.86 -6.75 6.93
CA TRP A 165 1.96 -7.66 6.63
C TRP A 165 1.83 -8.30 5.25
N PHE A 166 0.62 -8.57 4.76
CA PHE A 166 0.38 -9.21 3.46
C PHE A 166 0.86 -8.33 2.28
N PHE A 167 0.95 -7.02 2.49
CA PHE A 167 1.42 -6.06 1.48
C PHE A 167 2.90 -5.67 1.66
N THR A 168 3.57 -6.20 2.67
CA THR A 168 5.00 -5.93 2.90
C THR A 168 5.82 -6.91 2.06
N GLU A 169 6.91 -6.46 1.45
CA GLU A 169 7.83 -7.39 0.78
C GLU A 169 8.57 -8.23 1.83
N PRO A 170 8.45 -9.57 1.81
CA PRO A 170 9.14 -10.43 2.76
C PRO A 170 10.67 -10.32 2.59
N VAL A 171 11.37 -10.16 3.71
CA VAL A 171 12.83 -10.26 3.78
C VAL A 171 13.21 -11.69 4.17
N GLY A 172 14.12 -12.31 3.42
CA GLY A 172 14.57 -13.69 3.67
C GLY A 172 13.60 -14.77 3.18
N HIS A 173 13.86 -16.01 3.57
CA HIS A 173 13.01 -17.17 3.25
C HIS A 173 12.01 -17.42 4.38
N TRP A 174 10.75 -17.70 4.07
CA TRP A 174 9.70 -17.89 5.08
C TRP A 174 9.06 -19.26 4.99
N ASP A 175 9.21 -20.05 6.05
CA ASP A 175 8.46 -21.27 6.26
C ASP A 175 7.38 -21.05 7.31
N ALA A 176 6.26 -21.75 7.18
CA ALA A 176 5.15 -21.65 8.12
C ALA A 176 4.76 -23.03 8.63
N TRP A 177 4.82 -23.23 9.93
CA TRP A 177 4.28 -24.39 10.63
C TRP A 177 2.94 -24.03 11.24
N MET A 178 1.89 -24.59 10.64
CA MET A 178 0.51 -24.39 11.05
C MET A 178 0.16 -25.31 12.22
N VAL A 179 -0.19 -24.72 13.37
CA VAL A 179 -0.62 -25.43 14.58
C VAL A 179 -2.14 -25.40 14.68
N GLY A 180 -2.71 -26.53 15.09
CA GLY A 180 -4.15 -26.70 15.27
C GLY A 180 -4.82 -27.48 14.15
N ASP A 181 -6.15 -27.57 14.20
CA ASP A 181 -6.90 -28.28 13.16
C ASP A 181 -6.84 -27.51 11.85
N THR A 182 -6.02 -27.97 10.91
CA THR A 182 -5.94 -27.39 9.56
C THR A 182 -7.05 -27.89 8.64
N THR A 183 -7.85 -28.87 9.09
CA THR A 183 -9.01 -29.32 8.34
C THR A 183 -10.11 -28.28 8.52
N GLN A 184 -10.43 -27.58 7.43
CA GLN A 184 -11.60 -26.70 7.45
C GLN A 184 -12.83 -27.58 7.70
N PRO A 185 -13.66 -27.27 8.72
CA PRO A 185 -14.82 -28.07 9.05
C PRO A 185 -15.73 -28.19 7.84
N ALA A 186 -16.25 -29.40 7.63
CA ALA A 186 -17.25 -29.63 6.60
C ALA A 186 -18.51 -28.81 6.93
N GLY A 187 -19.02 -28.08 5.96
CA GLY A 187 -20.27 -27.33 6.11
C GLY A 187 -20.32 -26.06 5.29
N PHE A 188 -21.38 -25.29 5.51
CA PHE A 188 -21.63 -24.01 4.86
C PHE A 188 -21.11 -22.84 5.70
N MET A 189 -20.55 -21.85 5.03
CA MET A 189 -20.00 -20.63 5.62
C MET A 189 -20.49 -19.40 4.85
N LEU A 190 -20.89 -18.35 5.57
CA LEU A 190 -21.22 -17.05 4.99
C LEU A 190 -19.97 -16.19 4.88
N GLN A 191 -19.71 -15.67 3.69
CA GLN A 191 -18.66 -14.69 3.46
C GLN A 191 -19.27 -13.44 2.78
N PRO A 192 -19.38 -12.31 3.50
CA PRO A 192 -19.76 -11.06 2.86
C PRO A 192 -18.65 -10.63 1.89
N LEU A 193 -19.00 -10.35 0.63
CA LEU A 193 -18.03 -9.97 -0.40
C LEU A 193 -17.43 -8.58 -0.20
N SER A 194 -18.11 -7.70 0.54
CA SER A 194 -17.57 -6.42 0.98
C SER A 194 -17.96 -6.16 2.43
N ARG A 195 -16.96 -5.89 3.25
CA ARG A 195 -17.12 -5.46 4.65
C ARG A 195 -17.17 -3.94 4.80
N GLU A 196 -16.98 -3.21 3.70
CA GLU A 196 -17.15 -1.76 3.72
C GLU A 196 -18.62 -1.39 3.92
N GLN A 197 -18.88 -0.24 4.54
CA GLN A 197 -20.23 0.26 4.74
C GLN A 197 -20.91 0.45 3.37
N MET A 198 -21.80 -0.48 3.01
CA MET A 198 -22.59 -0.34 1.78
C MET A 198 -23.52 0.85 1.95
N THR A 199 -23.53 1.74 0.97
CA THR A 199 -24.43 2.90 0.95
C THR A 199 -25.52 2.63 -0.08
N GLY A 200 -26.78 2.71 0.34
CA GLY A 200 -27.95 2.61 -0.54
C GLY A 200 -28.75 3.92 -0.52
N PHE A 201 -29.79 4.00 -1.36
CA PHE A 201 -30.68 5.17 -1.40
C PHE A 201 -32.11 4.81 -1.04
N THR A 202 -32.85 5.79 -0.51
CA THR A 202 -34.27 5.66 -0.22
C THR A 202 -35.04 5.26 -1.49
N GLY A 203 -35.82 4.18 -1.40
CA GLY A 203 -36.61 3.63 -2.49
C GLY A 203 -35.85 2.70 -3.45
N ASP A 204 -34.53 2.59 -3.36
CA ASP A 204 -33.74 1.69 -4.20
C ASP A 204 -33.72 0.27 -3.64
N THR A 205 -33.77 -0.71 -4.53
CA THR A 205 -33.50 -2.11 -4.18
C THR A 205 -32.00 -2.37 -4.24
N LEU A 206 -31.32 -2.21 -3.09
CA LEU A 206 -29.92 -2.59 -2.97
C LEU A 206 -29.80 -4.12 -2.97
N ARG A 207 -28.96 -4.66 -3.85
CA ARG A 207 -28.71 -6.11 -3.93
C ARG A 207 -27.41 -6.44 -3.21
N LEU A 208 -27.50 -6.85 -1.95
CA LEU A 208 -26.35 -7.23 -1.13
C LEU A 208 -25.71 -8.53 -1.64
N PRO A 209 -24.46 -8.51 -2.14
CA PRO A 209 -23.77 -9.70 -2.58
C PRO A 209 -23.23 -10.48 -1.36
N LEU A 210 -23.71 -11.70 -1.18
CA LEU A 210 -23.28 -12.64 -0.15
C LEU A 210 -22.74 -13.89 -0.82
N ASN A 211 -21.49 -14.22 -0.54
CA ASN A 211 -20.93 -15.47 -1.01
C ASN A 211 -21.18 -16.54 0.04
N VAL A 212 -21.82 -17.63 -0.35
CA VAL A 212 -21.96 -18.80 0.51
C VAL A 212 -21.04 -19.87 -0.02
N THR A 213 -20.06 -20.23 0.79
CA THR A 213 -19.07 -21.25 0.44
C THR A 213 -19.35 -22.50 1.24
N TRP A 214 -19.24 -23.67 0.62
CA TRP A 214 -19.33 -24.94 1.31
C TRP A 214 -18.16 -25.84 0.95
N ARG A 215 -17.79 -26.74 1.86
CA ARG A 215 -16.75 -27.74 1.64
C ARG A 215 -17.11 -29.05 2.31
N SER A 216 -16.86 -30.14 1.60
CA SER A 216 -17.06 -31.52 2.08
C SER A 216 -18.46 -31.78 2.65
N VAL A 217 -19.48 -31.09 2.11
CA VAL A 217 -20.85 -31.29 2.54
C VAL A 217 -21.47 -32.40 1.69
N PRO A 218 -22.20 -33.37 2.30
CA PRO A 218 -23.11 -34.23 1.55
C PRO A 218 -24.09 -33.38 0.74
N SER A 219 -24.77 -33.94 -0.26
CA SER A 219 -25.84 -33.21 -0.95
C SER A 219 -26.93 -32.81 0.06
N ASP A 220 -26.84 -31.58 0.54
CA ASP A 220 -27.70 -30.98 1.56
C ASP A 220 -28.18 -29.61 1.05
N SER A 221 -29.25 -29.11 1.65
CA SER A 221 -29.76 -27.78 1.38
C SER A 221 -29.71 -26.93 2.64
N VAL A 222 -29.11 -25.76 2.54
CA VAL A 222 -29.10 -24.78 3.63
C VAL A 222 -29.97 -23.60 3.24
N ARG A 223 -30.80 -23.18 4.19
CA ARG A 223 -31.65 -22.01 4.04
C ARG A 223 -30.88 -20.78 4.52
N VAL A 224 -30.75 -19.78 3.66
CA VAL A 224 -30.24 -18.47 4.05
C VAL A 224 -31.43 -17.63 4.47
N MET A 225 -31.50 -17.30 5.76
CA MET A 225 -32.51 -16.39 6.29
C MET A 225 -31.90 -15.02 6.50
N TRP A 226 -32.65 -13.96 6.21
CA TRP A 226 -32.24 -12.62 6.62
C TRP A 226 -33.39 -11.82 7.24
N THR A 227 -33.02 -10.93 8.14
CA THR A 227 -33.94 -10.00 8.82
C THR A 227 -33.43 -8.57 8.69
N GLY A 228 -34.35 -7.63 8.44
CA GLY A 228 -34.06 -6.20 8.21
C GLY A 228 -34.17 -5.79 6.73
N GLY A 229 -34.71 -4.59 6.45
CA GLY A 229 -34.78 -4.06 5.08
C GLY A 229 -36.10 -4.27 4.30
N ALA A 230 -37.24 -4.26 5.01
CA ALA A 230 -38.64 -4.31 4.54
C ALA A 230 -39.36 -5.68 4.50
N THR A 231 -38.69 -6.83 4.41
CA THR A 231 -39.34 -8.14 4.65
C THR A 231 -38.33 -9.22 5.04
N GLY A 232 -38.69 -10.06 6.01
CA GLY A 232 -37.97 -11.31 6.27
C GLY A 232 -38.20 -12.24 5.10
N ALA A 233 -37.14 -12.52 4.35
CA ALA A 233 -37.18 -13.43 3.23
C ALA A 233 -36.07 -14.48 3.41
N SER A 234 -36.23 -15.58 2.70
CA SER A 234 -35.30 -16.69 2.75
C SER A 234 -35.06 -17.19 1.35
N ASP A 235 -33.83 -17.61 1.08
CA ASP A 235 -33.48 -18.29 -0.16
C ASP A 235 -32.90 -19.66 0.18
N TRP A 236 -33.11 -20.63 -0.72
CA TRP A 236 -32.59 -21.98 -0.56
C TRP A 236 -31.32 -22.13 -1.38
N ILE A 237 -30.25 -22.58 -0.72
CA ILE A 237 -29.05 -23.06 -1.39
C ILE A 237 -29.14 -24.57 -1.42
N VAL A 238 -29.01 -25.14 -2.60
CA VAL A 238 -28.80 -26.57 -2.77
C VAL A 238 -27.32 -26.75 -3.09
N SER A 239 -26.58 -27.40 -2.18
CA SER A 239 -25.20 -27.76 -2.49
C SER A 239 -25.15 -28.98 -3.40
N GLU A 240 -24.30 -28.92 -4.42
CA GLU A 240 -23.76 -30.12 -5.03
C GLU A 240 -22.72 -30.73 -4.07
N SER A 241 -22.70 -32.07 -3.97
CA SER A 241 -21.77 -32.78 -3.08
C SER A 241 -20.33 -32.35 -3.31
N GLY A 242 -19.60 -32.03 -2.22
CA GLY A 242 -18.19 -31.62 -2.31
C GLY A 242 -17.97 -30.17 -1.87
N ALA A 243 -17.25 -29.40 -2.68
CA ALA A 243 -16.93 -28.00 -2.41
C ALA A 243 -17.49 -27.10 -3.50
N GLY A 244 -18.04 -25.95 -3.11
CA GLY A 244 -18.59 -25.00 -4.05
C GLY A 244 -18.76 -23.61 -3.43
N ASN A 245 -19.11 -22.65 -4.28
CA ASN A 245 -19.56 -21.34 -3.86
C ASN A 245 -20.83 -20.97 -4.62
N GLN A 246 -21.67 -20.15 -3.98
CA GLN A 246 -22.82 -19.55 -4.63
C GLN A 246 -22.96 -18.10 -4.17
N LEU A 247 -23.04 -17.19 -5.15
CA LEU A 247 -23.31 -15.78 -4.90
C LEU A 247 -24.81 -15.53 -4.81
N ILE A 248 -25.26 -15.15 -3.61
CA ILE A 248 -26.64 -14.71 -3.34
C ILE A 248 -26.69 -13.19 -3.36
N ARG A 249 -27.78 -12.65 -3.88
CA ARG A 249 -28.04 -11.21 -3.93
C ARG A 249 -29.29 -10.88 -3.12
N ILE A 250 -29.12 -10.52 -1.86
CA ILE A 250 -30.24 -10.19 -0.97
C ILE A 250 -30.79 -8.80 -1.33
N PRO A 251 -32.06 -8.67 -1.75
CA PRO A 251 -32.68 -7.37 -2.00
C PRO A 251 -33.00 -6.69 -0.66
N VAL A 252 -32.56 -5.45 -0.51
CA VAL A 252 -32.82 -4.60 0.65
C VAL A 252 -33.42 -3.29 0.14
N VAL A 253 -34.63 -2.98 0.60
CA VAL A 253 -35.33 -1.73 0.26
C VAL A 253 -35.62 -0.98 1.55
N SER A 254 -35.30 0.31 1.58
CA SER A 254 -35.73 1.19 2.67
C SER A 254 -36.36 2.44 2.09
N GLN A 255 -37.53 2.81 2.59
CA GLN A 255 -38.18 4.07 2.22
C GLN A 255 -37.65 5.24 3.04
N ASN A 256 -37.06 4.96 4.20
CA ASN A 256 -36.56 5.98 5.11
C ASN A 256 -35.02 6.04 5.06
N PRO A 257 -34.42 7.24 5.10
CA PRO A 257 -32.99 7.37 5.30
C PRO A 257 -32.60 6.88 6.70
N GLY A 258 -31.38 6.36 6.86
CA GLY A 258 -30.87 5.81 8.12
C GLY A 258 -29.97 4.60 7.93
N THR A 259 -29.53 3.98 9.02
CA THR A 259 -28.77 2.72 8.94
C THR A 259 -29.73 1.54 9.01
N VAL A 260 -29.77 0.74 7.95
CA VAL A 260 -30.49 -0.54 7.94
C VAL A 260 -29.51 -1.63 8.35
N VAL A 261 -29.87 -2.40 9.36
CA VAL A 261 -29.12 -3.57 9.83
C VAL A 261 -29.79 -4.80 9.24
N VAL A 262 -29.03 -5.56 8.45
CA VAL A 262 -29.46 -6.84 7.87
C VAL A 262 -28.71 -7.95 8.57
N GLN A 263 -29.42 -8.77 9.35
CA GLN A 263 -28.85 -9.98 9.92
C GLN A 263 -29.10 -11.13 8.97
N VAL A 264 -28.07 -11.88 8.62
CA VAL A 264 -28.10 -13.02 7.71
C VAL A 264 -27.67 -14.25 8.49
N ARG A 265 -28.46 -15.31 8.49
CA ARG A 265 -28.19 -16.56 9.22
C ARG A 265 -28.37 -17.74 8.29
N LEU A 266 -27.51 -18.74 8.43
CA LEU A 266 -27.71 -20.06 7.82
C LEU A 266 -28.50 -20.98 8.76
N GLU A 267 -29.52 -21.64 8.22
CA GLU A 267 -30.26 -22.70 8.89
C GLU A 267 -30.11 -24.03 8.13
N GLY A 268 -29.65 -25.07 8.81
CA GLY A 268 -29.51 -26.43 8.29
C GLY A 268 -28.59 -27.28 9.16
N SER A 269 -28.67 -28.61 9.02
CA SER A 269 -27.86 -29.59 9.77
C SER A 269 -26.36 -29.47 9.49
N SER A 270 -26.01 -29.03 8.28
CA SER A 270 -24.61 -28.87 7.85
C SER A 270 -24.10 -27.42 7.97
N ALA A 271 -24.86 -26.53 8.60
CA ALA A 271 -24.40 -25.18 8.87
C ALA A 271 -23.40 -25.20 10.04
N ILE A 272 -22.17 -24.75 9.80
CA ILE A 272 -21.13 -24.68 10.83
C ILE A 272 -21.59 -23.63 11.86
N ARG A 273 -22.07 -24.08 13.03
CA ARG A 273 -22.55 -23.28 14.18
C ARG A 273 -23.15 -21.92 13.79
N SER A 274 -24.44 -21.89 13.44
CA SER A 274 -25.30 -20.69 13.31
C SER A 274 -24.55 -19.36 13.07
N GLN A 275 -23.76 -19.29 12.00
CA GLN A 275 -23.06 -18.07 11.66
C GLN A 275 -24.10 -17.04 11.22
N GLY A 276 -24.40 -16.13 12.15
CA GLY A 276 -25.15 -14.93 11.87
C GLY A 276 -24.16 -13.83 11.47
N GLU A 277 -24.19 -13.40 10.21
CA GLU A 277 -23.48 -12.21 9.78
C GLU A 277 -24.42 -11.01 9.85
N THR A 278 -23.91 -9.88 10.33
CA THR A 278 -24.69 -8.64 10.41
C THR A 278 -24.09 -7.62 9.47
N ILE A 279 -24.81 -7.33 8.38
CA ILE A 279 -24.43 -6.34 7.37
C ILE A 279 -25.15 -5.03 7.69
N ARG A 280 -24.40 -3.93 7.69
CA ARG A 280 -24.97 -2.58 7.86
C ARG A 280 -24.95 -1.84 6.55
N ILE A 281 -26.08 -1.24 6.24
CA ILE A 281 -26.28 -0.47 5.03
C ILE A 281 -26.68 0.92 5.45
N ARG A 282 -25.91 1.93 5.06
CA ARG A 282 -26.31 3.32 5.25
C ARG A 282 -27.23 3.71 4.10
N ILE A 283 -28.53 3.78 4.35
CA ILE A 283 -29.51 4.29 3.41
C ILE A 283 -29.51 5.81 3.52
N ARG A 284 -29.26 6.48 2.40
CA ARG A 284 -29.30 7.93 2.30
C ARG A 284 -30.51 8.35 1.49
N GLU A 285 -31.00 9.55 1.73
CA GLU A 285 -31.99 10.12 0.82
C GLU A 285 -31.34 10.30 -0.56
N ARG A 286 -32.09 10.06 -1.64
CA ARG A 286 -31.56 10.29 -2.99
C ARG A 286 -31.10 11.74 -3.11
N TYR A 287 -29.92 11.93 -3.68
CA TYR A 287 -29.31 13.25 -3.77
C TYR A 287 -30.01 14.13 -4.79
N ARG A 288 -29.58 15.40 -4.79
CA ARG A 288 -30.02 16.43 -5.72
C ARG A 288 -29.92 15.96 -7.17
N ASP A 289 -30.71 16.58 -8.04
CA ASP A 289 -30.61 16.37 -9.48
C ASP A 289 -29.19 16.76 -9.97
N VAL A 290 -28.69 16.06 -10.98
CA VAL A 290 -27.42 16.36 -11.65
C VAL A 290 -27.71 16.95 -13.02
N TRP A 291 -27.02 18.03 -13.34
CA TRP A 291 -27.08 18.69 -14.63
C TRP A 291 -25.70 18.63 -15.29
N ILE A 292 -25.61 17.87 -16.38
CA ILE A 292 -24.38 17.72 -17.16
C ILE A 292 -24.46 18.70 -18.32
N LEU A 293 -23.62 19.74 -18.27
CA LEU A 293 -23.48 20.74 -19.32
C LEU A 293 -22.25 20.40 -20.15
N ALA A 294 -22.40 20.15 -21.44
CA ALA A 294 -21.28 19.82 -22.30
C ALA A 294 -21.23 20.73 -23.53
N HIS A 295 -20.03 21.12 -23.97
CA HIS A 295 -19.92 21.89 -25.20
C HIS A 295 -20.35 21.08 -26.43
N GLU A 296 -19.89 19.84 -26.53
CA GLU A 296 -20.13 18.97 -27.68
C GLU A 296 -20.48 17.54 -27.23
N PRO A 297 -21.21 16.76 -28.05
CA PRO A 297 -21.46 15.35 -27.79
C PRO A 297 -20.16 14.55 -27.89
N GLN A 298 -19.65 14.15 -26.72
CA GLN A 298 -18.46 13.30 -26.59
C GLN A 298 -18.81 11.96 -25.92
N PRO A 299 -18.16 10.84 -26.30
CA PRO A 299 -18.48 9.50 -25.78
C PRO A 299 -18.48 9.40 -24.24
N PHE A 300 -17.60 10.15 -23.57
CA PHE A 300 -17.46 10.10 -22.12
C PHE A 300 -18.62 10.77 -21.36
N ILE A 301 -19.45 11.59 -22.01
CA ILE A 301 -20.61 12.21 -21.33
C ILE A 301 -21.61 11.14 -20.91
N GLY A 302 -21.77 10.09 -21.72
CA GLY A 302 -22.54 8.90 -21.34
C GLY A 302 -21.94 8.18 -20.13
N PHE A 303 -20.60 8.18 -19.99
CA PHE A 303 -19.94 7.65 -18.80
C PHE A 303 -20.21 8.51 -17.56
N ILE A 304 -20.03 9.84 -17.64
CA ILE A 304 -20.32 10.76 -16.53
C ILE A 304 -21.77 10.61 -16.07
N HIS A 305 -22.71 10.54 -17.01
CA HIS A 305 -24.12 10.31 -16.73
C HIS A 305 -24.35 8.99 -15.98
N ARG A 306 -23.75 7.88 -16.42
CA ARG A 306 -23.82 6.60 -15.71
C ARG A 306 -23.21 6.66 -14.31
N GLN A 307 -22.07 7.35 -14.14
CA GLN A 307 -21.45 7.49 -12.82
C GLN A 307 -22.24 8.41 -11.90
N ALA A 308 -22.89 9.45 -12.42
CA ALA A 308 -23.77 10.32 -11.64
C ALA A 308 -24.98 9.55 -11.10
N LEU A 309 -25.63 8.74 -11.95
CA LEU A 309 -26.70 7.85 -11.52
C LEU A 309 -26.21 6.80 -10.51
N ALA A 310 -25.06 6.17 -10.79
CA ALA A 310 -24.45 5.20 -9.87
C ALA A 310 -23.98 5.83 -8.54
N ALA A 311 -23.72 7.15 -8.52
CA ALA A 311 -23.40 7.91 -7.32
C ALA A 311 -24.65 8.37 -6.54
N GLY A 312 -25.86 8.11 -7.04
CA GLY A 312 -27.12 8.39 -6.34
C GLY A 312 -27.88 9.64 -6.80
N ALA A 313 -27.56 10.19 -7.97
CA ALA A 313 -28.33 11.30 -8.55
C ALA A 313 -29.80 10.90 -8.72
N LYS A 314 -30.74 11.72 -8.24
CA LYS A 314 -32.19 11.47 -8.44
C LYS A 314 -32.56 11.46 -9.92
N ASN A 315 -32.06 12.45 -10.65
CA ASN A 315 -32.09 12.54 -12.11
C ASN A 315 -30.73 13.06 -12.60
N ALA A 316 -30.31 12.68 -13.79
CA ALA A 316 -29.14 13.26 -14.45
C ALA A 316 -29.54 13.74 -15.85
N GLY A 317 -29.67 15.06 -16.04
CA GLY A 317 -29.96 15.66 -17.34
C GLY A 317 -28.66 15.94 -18.11
N ILE A 318 -28.64 15.72 -19.43
CA ILE A 318 -27.52 16.06 -20.30
C ILE A 318 -27.93 17.19 -21.24
N PHE A 319 -27.08 18.20 -21.36
CA PHE A 319 -27.27 19.35 -22.24
C PHE A 319 -26.03 19.57 -23.10
N TYR A 320 -26.24 19.80 -24.39
CA TYR A 320 -25.18 20.09 -25.34
C TYR A 320 -25.31 21.53 -25.84
N ASP A 321 -24.21 22.27 -25.85
CA ASP A 321 -24.09 23.61 -26.42
C ASP A 321 -23.83 23.52 -27.93
N THR A 322 -24.81 23.06 -28.70
CA THR A 322 -24.64 23.00 -30.16
C THR A 322 -24.78 24.40 -30.76
N ARG A 323 -23.68 24.92 -31.32
CA ARG A 323 -23.57 26.25 -31.95
C ARG A 323 -24.60 26.51 -33.08
N GLU A 324 -25.27 25.47 -33.57
CA GLU A 324 -26.29 25.56 -34.63
C GLU A 324 -27.73 25.71 -34.11
N LEU A 325 -27.98 25.66 -32.79
CA LEU A 325 -29.32 25.91 -32.27
C LEU A 325 -29.53 27.42 -32.07
N THR A 326 -30.46 27.96 -32.86
CA THR A 326 -30.98 29.33 -32.75
C THR A 326 -31.21 29.71 -31.26
N PRO A 327 -30.91 30.95 -30.83
CA PRO A 327 -31.01 31.40 -29.43
C PRO A 327 -32.35 31.11 -28.74
N SER A 328 -33.41 30.86 -29.52
CA SER A 328 -34.75 30.48 -29.04
C SER A 328 -34.88 29.03 -28.54
N ARG A 329 -33.85 28.17 -28.68
CA ARG A 329 -33.83 26.79 -28.14
C ARG A 329 -32.93 26.59 -26.92
N PHE A 330 -32.35 27.65 -26.35
CA PHE A 330 -31.89 27.68 -24.94
C PHE A 330 -33.09 27.65 -23.95
N SER A 331 -34.18 26.96 -24.28
CA SER A 331 -35.42 26.96 -23.50
C SER A 331 -35.37 26.09 -22.24
N SER A 332 -34.20 25.62 -21.85
CA SER A 332 -33.97 25.04 -20.53
C SER A 332 -32.55 25.34 -20.06
N ALA A 333 -32.30 26.62 -19.77
CA ALA A 333 -31.49 26.93 -18.59
C ALA A 333 -31.97 26.03 -17.43
N PRO A 334 -31.09 25.69 -16.45
CA PRO A 334 -31.54 25.03 -15.23
C PRO A 334 -32.83 25.67 -14.78
N PRO A 335 -33.93 24.91 -14.62
CA PRO A 335 -35.22 25.49 -14.27
C PRO A 335 -34.97 26.44 -13.11
N ALA A 336 -35.48 27.66 -13.20
CA ALA A 336 -35.18 28.71 -12.24
C ALA A 336 -35.38 28.16 -10.81
N GLY A 337 -34.30 28.14 -10.02
CA GLY A 337 -34.30 27.48 -8.71
C GLY A 337 -33.72 26.06 -8.67
N PHE A 338 -33.03 25.60 -9.72
CA PHE A 338 -32.28 24.34 -9.67
C PHE A 338 -31.28 24.34 -8.51
N THR A 339 -31.46 23.36 -7.61
CA THR A 339 -30.58 23.08 -6.47
C THR A 339 -29.99 21.70 -6.64
N GLY A 340 -28.88 21.59 -7.37
CA GLY A 340 -28.25 20.31 -7.70
C GLY A 340 -26.80 20.41 -8.16
N LEU A 341 -26.19 19.29 -8.50
CA LEU A 341 -24.80 19.27 -8.95
C LEU A 341 -24.73 19.60 -10.44
N ILE A 342 -23.91 20.58 -10.79
CA ILE A 342 -23.62 20.91 -12.18
C ILE A 342 -22.30 20.27 -12.56
N ILE A 343 -22.30 19.36 -13.53
CA ILE A 343 -21.08 18.81 -14.11
C ILE A 343 -20.86 19.49 -15.45
N ALA A 344 -19.92 20.43 -15.51
CA ALA A 344 -19.61 21.14 -16.75
C ALA A 344 -18.40 20.51 -17.44
N VAL A 345 -18.64 20.03 -18.65
CA VAL A 345 -17.74 19.25 -19.49
C VAL A 345 -17.29 20.11 -20.65
N ASN A 346 -16.02 20.51 -20.70
CA ASN A 346 -15.50 21.46 -21.69
C ASN A 346 -16.33 22.76 -21.76
N TYR A 347 -16.94 23.15 -20.64
CA TYR A 347 -17.87 24.26 -20.56
C TYR A 347 -17.46 25.23 -19.43
N PRO A 348 -17.52 26.55 -19.63
CA PRO A 348 -17.85 27.25 -20.88
C PRO A 348 -16.72 27.16 -21.92
N SER A 349 -17.05 27.21 -23.22
CA SER A 349 -16.03 27.37 -24.27
C SER A 349 -15.52 28.82 -24.29
N VAL A 350 -14.24 29.02 -24.62
CA VAL A 350 -13.52 30.32 -24.53
C VAL A 350 -14.21 31.47 -25.30
N GLU A 351 -15.14 31.16 -26.20
CA GLU A 351 -15.82 32.12 -27.07
C GLU A 351 -17.15 32.68 -26.53
N THR A 352 -17.63 32.28 -25.34
CA THR A 352 -19.04 32.51 -24.96
C THR A 352 -19.34 33.75 -24.10
N ARG A 353 -20.30 34.58 -24.56
CA ARG A 353 -21.05 35.61 -23.77
C ARG A 353 -21.89 35.01 -22.62
N THR A 354 -21.90 33.70 -22.47
CA THR A 354 -22.72 32.91 -21.54
C THR A 354 -22.13 32.81 -20.12
N ILE A 355 -20.95 33.41 -19.89
CA ILE A 355 -20.22 33.36 -18.62
C ILE A 355 -21.03 33.94 -17.44
N SER A 356 -21.80 35.02 -17.65
CA SER A 356 -22.60 35.63 -16.56
C SER A 356 -23.74 34.73 -16.08
N GLY A 357 -24.39 34.01 -16.99
CA GLY A 357 -25.42 33.03 -16.67
C GLY A 357 -24.84 31.84 -15.90
N PHE A 358 -23.70 31.30 -16.37
CA PHE A 358 -23.02 30.20 -15.69
C PHE A 358 -22.56 30.59 -14.28
N ARG A 359 -22.02 31.80 -14.11
CA ARG A 359 -21.63 32.34 -12.79
C ARG A 359 -22.78 32.32 -11.78
N SER A 360 -23.97 32.79 -12.17
CA SER A 360 -25.13 32.78 -11.27
C SER A 360 -25.55 31.38 -10.83
N LEU A 361 -25.30 30.36 -11.68
CA LEU A 361 -25.56 28.96 -11.38
C LEU A 361 -24.52 28.37 -10.43
N THR A 362 -23.24 28.68 -10.65
CA THR A 362 -22.11 28.20 -9.83
C THR A 362 -22.01 28.88 -8.46
N GLU A 363 -22.71 30.00 -8.26
CA GLU A 363 -22.82 30.67 -6.96
C GLU A 363 -23.77 29.94 -6.00
N LYS A 364 -24.75 29.17 -6.51
CA LYS A 364 -25.77 28.50 -5.68
C LYS A 364 -25.66 26.97 -5.66
N ASN A 365 -24.90 26.41 -6.60
CA ASN A 365 -24.83 24.97 -6.83
C ASN A 365 -23.40 24.45 -6.77
N PRO A 366 -23.16 23.22 -6.26
CA PRO A 366 -21.87 22.58 -6.41
C PRO A 366 -21.58 22.33 -7.89
N VAL A 367 -20.32 22.50 -8.27
CA VAL A 367 -19.88 22.38 -9.66
C VAL A 367 -18.69 21.46 -9.77
N LEU A 368 -18.77 20.49 -10.68
CA LEU A 368 -17.67 19.65 -11.13
C LEU A 368 -17.28 20.06 -12.54
N LEU A 369 -16.08 20.61 -12.70
CA LEU A 369 -15.55 20.93 -14.03
C LEU A 369 -14.67 19.80 -14.53
N VAL A 370 -15.01 19.29 -15.72
CA VAL A 370 -14.27 18.24 -16.42
C VAL A 370 -13.81 18.84 -17.74
N SER A 371 -12.52 19.10 -17.87
CA SER A 371 -11.93 19.64 -19.11
C SER A 371 -11.11 18.56 -19.80
N SER A 372 -11.33 18.35 -21.10
CA SER A 372 -10.48 17.53 -21.98
C SER A 372 -9.24 18.29 -22.46
N VAL A 373 -9.22 19.62 -22.31
CA VAL A 373 -8.07 20.46 -22.66
C VAL A 373 -7.28 20.77 -21.37
N PRO A 374 -5.94 20.63 -21.36
CA PRO A 374 -5.14 21.04 -20.22
C PRO A 374 -5.40 22.52 -19.92
N LEU A 375 -5.82 22.79 -18.68
CA LEU A 375 -6.08 24.16 -18.21
C LEU A 375 -4.75 24.91 -18.14
N ILE A 376 -4.49 25.78 -19.11
CA ILE A 376 -3.38 26.73 -19.04
C ILE A 376 -3.79 27.79 -18.02
N SER A 377 -3.05 27.91 -16.92
CA SER A 377 -3.40 28.75 -15.75
C SER A 377 -3.62 30.24 -16.06
N GLY A 378 -3.20 30.72 -17.24
CA GLY A 378 -3.44 32.09 -17.71
C GLY A 378 -4.79 32.33 -18.40
N ALA A 379 -5.60 31.28 -18.62
CA ALA A 379 -6.89 31.37 -19.33
C ALA A 379 -8.10 31.05 -18.44
N LEU A 380 -7.90 30.86 -17.13
CA LEU A 380 -9.02 30.64 -16.22
C LEU A 380 -9.80 31.95 -16.02
N PRO A 381 -11.13 31.94 -16.17
CA PRO A 381 -11.93 33.13 -15.94
C PRO A 381 -11.81 33.67 -14.50
N ASP A 382 -11.86 34.98 -14.32
CA ASP A 382 -11.70 35.66 -13.01
C ASP A 382 -12.72 35.23 -11.93
N TRP A 383 -13.81 34.55 -12.31
CA TRP A 383 -14.81 34.01 -11.37
C TRP A 383 -14.39 32.65 -10.76
N VAL A 384 -13.31 32.06 -11.25
CA VAL A 384 -12.68 30.88 -10.67
C VAL A 384 -11.90 31.32 -9.43
N PRO A 385 -12.30 30.87 -8.23
CA PRO A 385 -11.60 31.28 -7.02
C PRO A 385 -10.14 30.80 -7.08
N PRO A 386 -9.19 31.59 -6.54
CA PRO A 386 -7.80 31.17 -6.47
C PRO A 386 -7.72 29.87 -5.67
N PHE A 387 -7.24 28.80 -6.31
CA PHE A 387 -7.10 27.51 -5.66
C PHE A 387 -5.68 27.34 -5.12
N ARG A 388 -5.56 26.63 -4.00
CA ARG A 388 -4.29 26.27 -3.40
C ARG A 388 -3.94 24.86 -3.88
N ILE A 389 -2.88 24.73 -4.68
CA ILE A 389 -2.26 23.43 -4.95
C ILE A 389 -1.63 22.99 -3.63
N ILE A 390 -1.98 21.83 -3.11
CA ILE A 390 -1.39 21.25 -1.89
C ILE A 390 -0.20 20.40 -2.35
N PRO A 391 1.05 20.81 -2.12
CA PRO A 391 2.21 20.03 -2.51
C PRO A 391 2.46 18.89 -1.52
N GLU A 392 2.59 17.65 -2.01
CA GLU A 392 3.32 16.59 -1.33
C GLU A 392 4.42 16.06 -2.26
N PRO A 393 5.62 15.74 -1.74
CA PRO A 393 6.75 15.34 -2.57
C PRO A 393 6.53 13.96 -3.20
N PHE A 394 6.55 13.93 -4.53
CA PHE A 394 6.57 12.71 -5.33
C PHE A 394 7.97 12.10 -5.30
N ASN A 395 8.22 11.08 -4.47
CA ASN A 395 9.52 10.40 -4.39
C ASN A 395 9.51 9.02 -5.06
N ARG A 396 8.94 8.91 -6.26
CA ARG A 396 9.10 7.73 -7.12
C ARG A 396 9.89 8.08 -8.37
N LYS A 397 10.98 7.35 -8.59
CA LYS A 397 11.76 7.38 -9.84
C LYS A 397 10.82 7.12 -11.03
N PRO A 398 11.06 7.75 -12.19
CA PRO A 398 10.32 7.44 -13.41
C PRO A 398 10.37 5.93 -13.66
N TRP A 399 9.19 5.34 -13.85
CA TRP A 399 9.02 3.92 -14.09
C TRP A 399 9.53 3.60 -15.50
N MET A 400 10.76 3.10 -15.59
CA MET A 400 11.19 2.29 -16.73
C MET A 400 10.84 0.85 -16.39
N PRO A 401 10.02 0.14 -17.19
CA PRO A 401 9.87 -1.29 -17.00
C PRO A 401 11.24 -1.94 -17.15
N ALA A 402 11.67 -2.68 -16.13
CA ALA A 402 12.84 -3.54 -16.25
C ALA A 402 12.60 -4.54 -17.39
N PRO A 403 13.60 -4.84 -18.25
CA PRO A 403 13.46 -5.89 -19.24
C PRO A 403 13.22 -7.21 -18.50
N VAL A 404 11.99 -7.70 -18.54
CA VAL A 404 11.64 -9.03 -18.03
C VAL A 404 12.05 -10.02 -19.11
N GLU A 405 13.20 -10.65 -18.93
CA GLU A 405 13.54 -11.85 -19.70
C GLU A 405 12.48 -12.92 -19.43
N GLY A 406 11.80 -13.38 -20.49
CA GLY A 406 11.03 -14.62 -20.45
C GLY A 406 9.50 -14.52 -20.46
N ARG A 407 8.89 -13.37 -20.78
CA ARG A 407 7.46 -13.31 -21.14
C ARG A 407 7.23 -12.57 -22.46
N THR A 408 6.81 -13.30 -23.48
CA THR A 408 6.35 -12.77 -24.77
C THR A 408 5.02 -12.02 -24.57
N GLY A 409 5.11 -10.73 -24.25
CA GLY A 409 3.98 -9.82 -24.16
C GLY A 409 4.06 -8.72 -25.22
N LEU A 410 3.06 -8.70 -26.12
CA LEU A 410 2.47 -7.59 -26.90
C LEU A 410 3.34 -6.58 -27.67
N LEU A 411 4.67 -6.55 -27.52
CA LEU A 411 5.59 -5.66 -28.25
C LEU A 411 6.60 -6.44 -29.13
N SER A 412 6.44 -7.76 -29.25
CA SER A 412 7.25 -8.58 -30.16
C SER A 412 6.89 -8.24 -31.62
N GLY A 413 7.60 -7.28 -32.20
CA GLY A 413 7.40 -6.82 -33.57
C GLY A 413 7.88 -5.40 -33.84
N TRP A 414 8.22 -4.63 -32.79
CA TRP A 414 8.65 -3.25 -32.91
C TRP A 414 10.16 -3.15 -32.77
N THR A 415 10.79 -2.45 -33.69
CA THR A 415 12.24 -2.18 -33.68
C THR A 415 12.59 -1.09 -32.66
N PRO A 416 13.82 -1.09 -32.11
CA PRO A 416 14.30 -0.01 -31.24
C PRO A 416 14.17 1.40 -31.85
N GLU A 417 14.24 1.51 -33.19
CA GLU A 417 14.00 2.77 -33.91
C GLU A 417 12.51 3.19 -33.92
N GLU A 418 11.57 2.24 -33.99
CA GLU A 418 10.12 2.53 -33.88
C GLU A 418 9.73 2.94 -32.46
N ILE A 419 10.36 2.34 -31.44
CA ILE A 419 10.22 2.76 -30.04
C ILE A 419 10.83 4.15 -29.83
N GLY A 420 11.95 4.46 -30.48
CA GLY A 420 12.59 5.78 -30.45
C GLY A 420 11.85 6.88 -31.22
N ARG A 421 10.90 6.52 -32.10
CA ARG A 421 10.02 7.44 -32.83
C ARG A 421 8.70 7.73 -32.12
N MET A 422 8.39 7.02 -31.04
CA MET A 422 7.25 7.38 -30.21
C MET A 422 7.48 8.79 -29.63
N PRO A 423 6.52 9.70 -29.73
CA PRO A 423 6.65 11.00 -29.09
C PRO A 423 6.92 10.77 -27.60
N PRO A 424 7.89 11.47 -27.00
CA PRO A 424 8.11 11.34 -25.56
C PRO A 424 6.77 11.62 -24.86
N HIS A 425 6.26 10.65 -24.10
CA HIS A 425 5.13 10.85 -23.20
C HIS A 425 5.58 11.78 -22.06
N GLN A 426 5.71 13.06 -22.37
CA GLN A 426 5.68 14.11 -21.39
C GLN A 426 4.24 14.61 -21.33
N THR A 427 3.52 14.22 -20.28
CA THR A 427 2.42 15.04 -19.76
C THR A 427 3.06 16.32 -19.20
N ALA A 428 3.46 17.22 -20.09
CA ALA A 428 4.06 18.49 -19.72
C ALA A 428 2.95 19.41 -19.19
N LEU A 429 2.74 19.37 -17.87
CA LEU A 429 2.28 20.56 -17.16
C LEU A 429 3.39 21.60 -17.33
N MET A 430 3.16 22.61 -18.17
CA MET A 430 4.07 23.76 -18.27
C MET A 430 4.17 24.39 -16.88
N ALA A 431 5.33 24.21 -16.25
CA ALA A 431 5.66 24.88 -15.00
C ALA A 431 5.74 26.39 -15.25
N VAL A 432 4.93 27.14 -14.50
CA VAL A 432 5.11 28.59 -14.34
C VAL A 432 6.49 28.83 -13.72
N PRO A 433 7.25 29.84 -14.13
CA PRO A 433 8.45 30.27 -13.40
C PRO A 433 8.05 30.63 -11.96
N GLY A 434 8.39 29.76 -10.99
CA GLY A 434 8.09 29.94 -9.56
C GLY A 434 7.28 28.81 -8.91
N VAL A 435 6.71 27.88 -9.68
CA VAL A 435 6.02 26.69 -9.13
C VAL A 435 6.62 25.44 -9.78
N ARG A 436 7.38 24.66 -9.03
CA ARG A 436 7.81 23.31 -9.46
C ARG A 436 6.56 22.45 -9.62
N GLY A 437 6.42 21.81 -10.79
CA GLY A 437 5.29 20.93 -11.08
C GLY A 437 5.28 19.74 -10.12
N GLU A 438 4.33 19.72 -9.19
CA GLU A 438 4.11 18.65 -8.23
C GLU A 438 2.63 18.26 -8.29
N SER A 439 2.36 16.97 -8.50
CA SER A 439 1.02 16.38 -8.55
C SER A 439 0.48 16.17 -7.13
N ALA A 440 -0.73 16.67 -6.84
CA ALA A 440 -1.42 16.39 -5.58
C ALA A 440 -2.18 15.06 -5.67
N GLN A 441 -2.00 14.18 -4.68
CA GLN A 441 -2.85 13.00 -4.50
C GLN A 441 -4.11 13.39 -3.73
N LEU A 442 -5.29 13.16 -4.31
CA LEU A 442 -6.56 13.37 -3.62
C LEU A 442 -7.05 12.03 -3.04
N ASN A 443 -7.11 11.92 -1.72
CA ASN A 443 -7.71 10.78 -1.03
C ASN A 443 -9.19 11.05 -0.77
N ILE A 444 -10.08 10.42 -1.54
CA ILE A 444 -11.53 10.48 -1.32
C ILE A 444 -11.98 9.13 -0.75
N ALA A 445 -12.44 9.14 0.51
CA ALA A 445 -12.96 7.95 1.18
C ALA A 445 -12.03 6.73 1.12
N GLY A 446 -10.71 6.95 1.28
CA GLY A 446 -9.69 5.88 1.27
C GLY A 446 -9.16 5.53 -0.13
N THR A 447 -9.70 6.11 -1.20
CA THR A 447 -9.21 5.91 -2.57
C THR A 447 -8.30 7.06 -2.99
N ILE A 448 -7.05 6.76 -3.33
CA ILE A 448 -6.08 7.73 -3.87
C ILE A 448 -6.34 7.91 -5.38
N LEU A 449 -6.56 9.16 -5.80
CA LEU A 449 -6.70 9.53 -7.21
C LEU A 449 -5.37 10.08 -7.73
N ASP A 450 -4.81 9.44 -8.76
CA ASP A 450 -3.51 9.79 -9.37
C ASP A 450 -3.60 10.86 -10.48
N PHE A 451 -4.63 11.70 -10.48
CA PHE A 451 -4.81 12.78 -11.47
C PHE A 451 -4.97 14.14 -10.81
N PRO A 452 -4.60 15.25 -11.50
CA PRO A 452 -4.66 16.59 -10.92
C PRO A 452 -6.13 17.00 -10.68
N VAL A 453 -6.54 16.93 -9.42
CA VAL A 453 -7.80 17.50 -8.92
C VAL A 453 -7.49 18.79 -8.18
N ALA A 454 -8.09 19.90 -8.60
CA ALA A 454 -8.11 21.12 -7.80
C ALA A 454 -9.44 21.21 -7.05
N TRP A 455 -9.35 21.46 -5.74
CA TRP A 455 -10.51 21.53 -4.84
C TRP A 455 -10.55 22.90 -4.17
N SER A 456 -11.69 23.60 -4.27
CA SER A 456 -11.92 24.84 -3.54
C SER A 456 -12.87 24.53 -2.38
N GLY A 457 -12.28 24.27 -1.20
CA GLY A 457 -13.00 23.76 -0.03
C GLY A 457 -13.60 24.80 0.91
N THR A 458 -13.30 26.09 0.77
CA THR A 458 -13.77 27.09 1.74
C THR A 458 -15.05 27.77 1.27
N GLY A 459 -16.20 27.29 1.75
CA GLY A 459 -17.51 27.90 1.57
C GLY A 459 -18.44 27.16 0.61
N LEU A 460 -19.73 27.14 0.94
CA LEU A 460 -20.77 26.68 0.03
C LEU A 460 -20.92 27.67 -1.15
N PRO A 461 -21.07 27.18 -2.38
CA PRO A 461 -21.10 25.77 -2.78
C PRO A 461 -19.70 25.14 -3.00
N LYS A 462 -19.54 23.84 -2.68
CA LYS A 462 -18.33 23.05 -2.97
C LYS A 462 -18.01 23.10 -4.48
N ARG A 463 -16.76 23.37 -4.85
CA ARG A 463 -16.31 23.38 -6.26
C ARG A 463 -15.14 22.42 -6.45
N ALA A 464 -15.28 21.49 -7.38
CA ALA A 464 -14.25 20.53 -7.74
C ALA A 464 -13.86 20.66 -9.22
N TRP A 465 -12.58 20.55 -9.48
CA TRP A 465 -11.98 20.71 -10.79
C TRP A 465 -11.15 19.49 -11.11
N VAL A 466 -11.47 18.82 -12.21
CA VAL A 466 -10.70 17.69 -12.72
C VAL A 466 -10.09 18.14 -14.04
N ALA A 467 -8.80 18.47 -14.02
CA ALA A 467 -8.05 18.82 -15.21
C ALA A 467 -7.62 17.53 -15.93
N ALA A 468 -7.79 17.44 -17.25
CA ALA A 468 -7.38 16.25 -17.98
C ALA A 468 -6.27 16.47 -18.99
N GLY A 469 -5.32 15.54 -18.91
CA GLY A 469 -4.69 14.88 -20.05
C GLY A 469 -4.81 13.35 -19.98
N ALA A 470 -5.65 12.81 -19.08
CA ALA A 470 -5.73 11.37 -18.77
C ALA A 470 -6.81 10.61 -19.56
N TRP A 471 -7.74 11.29 -20.24
CA TRP A 471 -8.88 10.64 -20.90
C TRP A 471 -8.58 10.11 -22.30
N ASP A 472 -7.68 10.75 -23.07
CA ASP A 472 -7.21 10.20 -24.36
C ASP A 472 -6.47 8.86 -24.15
N ASP A 473 -5.93 8.64 -22.95
CA ASP A 473 -5.32 7.38 -22.56
C ASP A 473 -6.36 6.36 -22.02
N TRP A 474 -7.65 6.66 -21.90
CA TRP A 474 -8.64 5.71 -21.41
C TRP A 474 -8.79 4.49 -22.34
N ASP A 475 -9.02 4.75 -23.63
CA ASP A 475 -9.13 3.71 -24.66
C ASP A 475 -7.78 2.97 -24.85
N ARG A 476 -6.66 3.67 -24.63
CA ARG A 476 -5.31 3.07 -24.69
C ARG A 476 -4.97 2.25 -23.46
N LEU A 477 -5.35 2.66 -22.27
CA LEU A 477 -5.12 1.96 -21.00
C LEU A 477 -5.99 0.71 -20.89
N GLU A 478 -7.22 0.76 -21.44
CA GLU A 478 -8.10 -0.41 -21.59
C GLU A 478 -7.46 -1.47 -22.52
N ALA A 479 -6.78 -1.03 -23.58
CA ALA A 479 -6.05 -1.91 -24.48
C ALA A 479 -4.68 -2.41 -23.93
N LEU A 480 -3.97 -1.60 -23.15
CA LEU A 480 -2.58 -1.89 -22.73
C LEU A 480 -2.44 -2.71 -21.45
N ASN A 481 -3.36 -2.59 -20.47
CA ASN A 481 -3.05 -3.05 -19.11
C ASN A 481 -3.82 -4.27 -18.60
N GLY A 482 -4.88 -4.73 -19.26
CA GLY A 482 -5.70 -5.86 -18.77
C GLY A 482 -6.22 -5.71 -17.33
N ARG A 483 -6.04 -4.55 -16.70
CA ARG A 483 -6.52 -4.20 -15.37
C ARG A 483 -7.94 -3.69 -15.52
N SER A 484 -8.82 -4.17 -14.64
CA SER A 484 -10.23 -3.79 -14.64
C SER A 484 -10.38 -2.25 -14.59
N PRO A 485 -11.21 -1.64 -15.46
CA PRO A 485 -11.60 -0.22 -15.45
C PRO A 485 -12.20 0.29 -14.12
N SER A 486 -12.27 -0.55 -13.09
CA SER A 486 -12.98 -0.33 -11.84
C SER A 486 -12.37 0.79 -10.97
N GLY A 487 -11.06 0.98 -10.97
CA GLY A 487 -10.39 1.94 -10.08
C GLY A 487 -10.80 3.40 -10.32
N MET A 488 -10.59 3.90 -11.55
CA MET A 488 -10.97 5.28 -11.91
C MET A 488 -12.47 5.49 -11.92
N ALA A 489 -13.26 4.51 -12.40
CA ALA A 489 -14.71 4.61 -12.36
C ALA A 489 -15.24 4.71 -10.91
N SER A 490 -14.64 3.98 -9.98
CA SER A 490 -14.96 4.07 -8.55
C SER A 490 -14.52 5.40 -7.96
N GLY A 491 -13.32 5.86 -8.27
CA GLY A 491 -12.80 7.16 -7.83
C GLY A 491 -13.66 8.34 -8.30
N PHE A 492 -14.01 8.38 -9.57
CA PHE A 492 -14.88 9.41 -10.14
C PHE A 492 -16.31 9.34 -9.58
N ARG A 493 -16.83 8.12 -9.35
CA ARG A 493 -18.13 7.93 -8.68
C ARG A 493 -18.08 8.44 -7.24
N LEU A 494 -17.01 8.19 -6.50
CA LEU A 494 -16.83 8.69 -5.13
C LEU A 494 -16.76 10.22 -5.10
N LEU A 495 -16.09 10.84 -6.08
CA LEU A 495 -16.06 12.30 -6.24
C LEU A 495 -17.45 12.88 -6.53
N ILE A 496 -18.17 12.33 -7.52
CA ILE A 496 -19.55 12.77 -7.81
C ILE A 496 -20.42 12.55 -6.58
N ARG A 497 -20.26 11.42 -5.89
CA ARG A 497 -20.99 11.12 -4.66
C ARG A 497 -20.71 12.19 -3.60
N ASP A 498 -19.47 12.59 -3.37
CA ASP A 498 -19.14 13.64 -2.38
C ASP A 498 -19.76 15.00 -2.72
N LEU A 499 -19.82 15.35 -4.01
CA LEU A 499 -20.43 16.59 -4.50
C LEU A 499 -21.96 16.56 -4.52
N LEU A 500 -22.53 15.39 -4.78
CA LEU A 500 -23.97 15.12 -4.72
C LEU A 500 -24.48 15.09 -3.30
N THR A 501 -23.65 14.58 -2.40
CA THR A 501 -23.93 14.59 -0.97
C THR A 501 -24.06 16.06 -0.59
N PRO A 502 -25.28 16.55 -0.27
CA PRO A 502 -25.41 17.92 0.19
C PRO A 502 -24.43 18.09 1.35
N ALA A 503 -23.84 19.27 1.50
CA ALA A 503 -22.98 19.54 2.65
C ALA A 503 -23.70 19.35 4.00
N ASP A 504 -24.97 18.95 3.99
CA ASP A 504 -25.85 18.53 5.09
C ASP A 504 -25.47 17.16 5.68
N GLU A 505 -24.25 16.65 5.48
CA GLU A 505 -23.79 15.55 6.32
C GLU A 505 -23.64 16.02 7.77
N ASP A 506 -23.97 15.08 8.65
CA ASP A 506 -24.05 15.21 10.10
C ASP A 506 -23.04 16.25 10.63
N PRO A 507 -23.46 17.17 11.52
CA PRO A 507 -22.60 18.23 12.06
C PRO A 507 -21.32 17.68 12.72
N PHE A 508 -21.31 16.38 13.02
CA PHE A 508 -20.16 15.63 13.50
C PHE A 508 -20.27 14.16 13.08
N SER A 509 -19.16 13.44 13.08
CA SER A 509 -19.10 11.98 12.92
C SER A 509 -18.64 11.33 14.21
N VAL A 510 -19.02 10.07 14.44
CA VAL A 510 -18.61 9.30 15.63
C VAL A 510 -17.86 8.06 15.19
N SER A 511 -16.68 7.85 15.76
CA SER A 511 -15.85 6.67 15.55
C SER A 511 -15.53 5.99 16.88
N PHE A 512 -15.34 4.68 16.84
CA PHE A 512 -14.97 3.87 18.00
C PHE A 512 -13.68 3.14 17.67
N GLN A 513 -12.66 3.28 18.50
CA GLN A 513 -11.37 2.62 18.34
C GLN A 513 -11.01 1.85 19.62
N PRO A 514 -10.40 0.66 19.54
CA PRO A 514 -9.81 0.02 20.70
C PRO A 514 -8.77 0.94 21.35
N SER A 515 -8.85 1.14 22.66
CA SER A 515 -7.76 1.71 23.43
C SER A 515 -6.65 0.68 23.56
N GLY A 516 -5.38 1.11 23.63
CA GLY A 516 -4.22 0.21 23.74
C GLY A 516 -4.25 -0.74 24.95
N SER A 517 -5.15 -0.53 25.91
CA SER A 517 -5.42 -1.41 27.06
C SER A 517 -6.33 -2.61 26.75
N GLY A 518 -6.78 -2.79 25.51
CA GLY A 518 -7.51 -3.96 25.01
C GLY A 518 -8.97 -4.11 25.48
N THR A 519 -9.34 -3.49 26.60
CA THR A 519 -10.69 -3.61 27.18
C THR A 519 -11.53 -2.33 27.06
N ASP A 520 -10.88 -1.18 26.93
CA ASP A 520 -11.58 0.10 26.82
C ASP A 520 -11.68 0.51 25.35
N LEU A 521 -12.78 1.16 24.99
CA LEU A 521 -12.99 1.76 23.68
C LEU A 521 -12.87 3.27 23.81
N LYS A 522 -12.14 3.87 22.87
CA LYS A 522 -12.11 5.31 22.65
C LYS A 522 -13.20 5.67 21.66
N ALA A 523 -14.26 6.32 22.13
CA ALA A 523 -15.19 7.01 21.25
C ALA A 523 -14.63 8.39 20.90
N THR A 524 -14.55 8.69 19.61
CA THR A 524 -14.12 10.00 19.11
C THR A 524 -15.24 10.60 18.26
N VAL A 525 -15.74 11.76 18.68
CA VAL A 525 -16.65 12.60 17.91
C VAL A 525 -15.84 13.66 17.18
N VAL A 526 -15.89 13.66 15.84
CA VAL A 526 -15.18 14.63 14.99
C VAL A 526 -16.19 15.60 14.39
N LEU A 527 -16.09 16.87 14.74
CA LEU A 527 -16.89 17.96 14.21
C LEU A 527 -16.58 18.20 12.73
N ASN A 528 -17.62 18.53 11.97
CA ASN A 528 -17.48 19.01 10.61
C ASN A 528 -17.27 20.55 10.62
N PRO A 529 -16.05 21.05 10.36
CA PRO A 529 -15.74 22.48 10.45
C PRO A 529 -16.52 23.33 9.44
N ASP A 530 -17.00 22.74 8.34
CA ASP A 530 -17.77 23.45 7.33
C ASP A 530 -19.21 23.75 7.78
N ARG A 531 -19.69 23.07 8.84
CA ARG A 531 -21.03 23.23 9.42
C ARG A 531 -21.01 24.01 10.71
N ILE A 532 -19.98 23.78 11.51
CA ILE A 532 -19.87 24.34 12.84
C ILE A 532 -18.99 25.58 12.74
N SER A 533 -19.64 26.74 12.68
CA SER A 533 -18.97 28.05 12.78
C SER A 533 -18.60 28.42 14.23
N TRP A 534 -18.90 27.55 15.19
CA TRP A 534 -18.74 27.83 16.61
C TRP A 534 -17.34 27.42 17.11
N PRO A 535 -16.82 28.11 18.14
CA PRO A 535 -15.62 27.66 18.83
C PRO A 535 -15.89 26.29 19.46
N ALA A 536 -15.04 25.31 19.18
CA ALA A 536 -15.12 23.95 19.73
C ALA A 536 -15.28 23.94 21.26
N ASP A 537 -14.58 24.87 21.92
CA ASP A 537 -14.51 25.01 23.37
C ASP A 537 -15.88 25.35 24.01
N SER A 538 -16.84 25.77 23.20
CA SER A 538 -18.20 26.13 23.63
C SER A 538 -19.20 24.98 23.49
N LEU A 539 -18.79 23.85 22.90
CA LEU A 539 -19.66 22.70 22.64
C LEU A 539 -19.53 21.65 23.73
N VAL A 540 -20.66 21.06 24.11
CA VAL A 540 -20.69 19.88 25.00
C VAL A 540 -21.18 18.69 24.20
N ALA A 541 -20.32 17.68 24.05
CA ALA A 541 -20.67 16.43 23.40
C ALA A 541 -20.93 15.34 24.44
N TRP A 542 -22.04 14.64 24.27
CA TRP A 542 -22.44 13.50 25.09
C TRP A 542 -22.57 12.26 24.23
N LEU A 543 -22.29 11.09 24.80
CA LEU A 543 -22.48 9.80 24.15
C LEU A 543 -23.19 8.83 25.09
N THR A 544 -24.26 8.20 24.63
CA THR A 544 -24.94 7.10 25.34
C THR A 544 -24.64 5.78 24.61
N PRO A 545 -23.64 4.99 25.04
CA PRO A 545 -23.28 3.72 24.39
C PRO A 545 -24.12 2.55 24.92
N GLY A 546 -25.20 2.22 24.21
CA GLY A 546 -26.14 1.15 24.55
C GLY A 546 -27.05 1.57 25.68
N ASP A 547 -27.22 0.68 26.66
CA ASP A 547 -27.94 0.95 27.91
C ASP A 547 -27.03 1.54 29.00
N LEU A 548 -25.82 1.99 28.63
CA LEU A 548 -24.90 2.64 29.57
C LEU A 548 -25.32 4.09 29.85
N PRO A 549 -24.97 4.64 31.02
CA PRO A 549 -25.18 6.06 31.33
C PRO A 549 -24.50 6.98 30.31
N GLU A 550 -25.07 8.17 30.14
CA GLU A 550 -24.56 9.19 29.23
C GLU A 550 -23.16 9.67 29.67
N VAL A 551 -22.18 9.57 28.78
CA VAL A 551 -20.78 9.96 29.03
C VAL A 551 -20.51 11.31 28.39
N ARG A 552 -20.02 12.27 29.18
CA ARG A 552 -19.55 13.56 28.67
C ARG A 552 -18.18 13.37 28.01
N LEU A 553 -18.07 13.75 26.74
CA LEU A 553 -16.81 13.68 26.00
C LEU A 553 -15.93 14.90 26.36
N GLN A 554 -14.62 14.68 26.43
CA GLN A 554 -13.62 15.73 26.65
C GLN A 554 -13.06 16.21 25.31
N PRO A 555 -12.82 17.51 25.11
CA PRO A 555 -12.19 18.00 23.89
C PRO A 555 -10.75 17.47 23.79
N GLU A 556 -10.42 16.86 22.66
CA GLU A 556 -9.05 16.42 22.34
C GLU A 556 -8.37 17.39 21.38
N THR A 557 -9.13 17.93 20.43
CA THR A 557 -8.69 18.96 19.49
C THR A 557 -9.80 20.00 19.29
N LYS A 558 -9.53 21.06 18.53
CA LYS A 558 -10.55 22.04 18.12
C LYS A 558 -11.68 21.46 17.26
N THR A 559 -11.57 20.21 16.79
CA THR A 559 -12.62 19.58 15.99
C THR A 559 -12.91 18.18 16.47
N SER A 560 -12.42 17.76 17.63
CA SER A 560 -12.66 16.40 18.13
C SER A 560 -12.84 16.32 19.64
N PHE A 561 -13.74 15.45 20.05
CA PHE A 561 -14.02 15.11 21.43
C PHE A 561 -13.83 13.60 21.63
N GLY A 562 -13.24 13.21 22.75
CA GLY A 562 -12.95 11.83 23.08
C GLY A 562 -13.50 11.43 24.44
N ALA A 563 -13.87 10.16 24.59
CA ALA A 563 -13.99 9.53 25.90
C ALA A 563 -13.60 8.06 25.81
N LEU A 564 -13.00 7.57 26.89
CA LEU A 564 -12.81 6.14 27.12
C LEU A 564 -14.03 5.60 27.83
N PHE A 565 -14.55 4.49 27.34
CA PHE A 565 -15.60 3.74 28.03
C PHE A 565 -15.35 2.25 27.87
N ARG A 566 -15.84 1.48 28.84
CA ARG A 566 -15.78 0.01 28.81
C ARG A 566 -17.14 -0.53 28.36
N PRO A 567 -17.23 -1.23 27.22
CA PRO A 567 -18.48 -1.84 26.82
C PRO A 567 -18.88 -2.93 27.84
N PRO A 568 -20.18 -3.13 28.09
CA PRO A 568 -20.65 -4.08 29.11
C PRO A 568 -20.50 -5.54 28.68
N GLY A 569 -20.07 -5.80 27.44
CA GLY A 569 -19.79 -7.13 26.92
C GLY A 569 -19.53 -7.12 25.41
N SER A 570 -19.42 -8.30 24.84
CA SER A 570 -19.41 -8.50 23.39
C SER A 570 -20.81 -8.37 22.82
N GLY A 571 -21.00 -7.58 21.77
CA GLY A 571 -22.31 -7.42 21.14
C GLY A 571 -22.41 -6.15 20.32
N PHE A 572 -23.58 -5.93 19.74
CA PHE A 572 -23.90 -4.66 19.09
C PHE A 572 -24.55 -3.72 20.08
N PHE A 573 -24.03 -2.49 20.15
CA PHE A 573 -24.57 -1.45 21.01
C PHE A 573 -25.06 -0.32 20.14
N ASN A 574 -26.31 0.08 20.36
CA ASN A 574 -26.81 1.34 19.82
C ASN A 574 -26.04 2.48 20.49
N TRP A 575 -25.79 3.59 19.81
CA TRP A 575 -25.24 4.77 20.44
C TRP A 575 -26.03 6.00 20.04
N LYS A 576 -26.09 6.96 20.95
CA LYS A 576 -26.68 8.28 20.73
C LYS A 576 -25.67 9.34 21.14
N ALA A 577 -25.23 10.14 20.19
CA ALA A 577 -24.37 11.28 20.43
C ALA A 577 -25.20 12.56 20.37
N ARG A 578 -25.03 13.44 21.36
CA ARG A 578 -25.70 14.74 21.42
C ARG A 578 -24.65 15.83 21.51
N LEU A 579 -24.70 16.76 20.56
CA LEU A 579 -23.90 17.97 20.57
C LEU A 579 -24.79 19.13 21.01
N VAL A 580 -24.48 19.73 22.16
CA VAL A 580 -25.23 20.85 22.75
C VAL A 580 -24.48 22.15 22.50
N GLN A 581 -25.17 23.11 21.89
CA GLN A 581 -24.68 24.46 21.60
C GLN A 581 -24.83 25.38 22.82
N PRO A 582 -24.07 26.49 22.89
CA PRO A 582 -24.20 27.47 23.97
C PRO A 582 -25.61 28.08 24.10
N ASP A 583 -26.34 28.17 23.00
CA ASP A 583 -27.72 28.70 22.97
C ASP A 583 -28.78 27.65 23.30
N GLY A 584 -28.37 26.43 23.65
CA GLY A 584 -29.25 25.32 24.02
C GLY A 584 -29.75 24.48 22.85
N ARG A 585 -29.43 24.81 21.59
CA ARG A 585 -29.75 23.93 20.46
C ARG A 585 -28.98 22.63 20.55
N THR A 586 -29.63 21.52 20.20
CA THR A 586 -29.05 20.18 20.27
C THR A 586 -29.08 19.51 18.92
N GLU A 587 -27.93 19.03 18.47
CA GLU A 587 -27.82 18.14 17.33
C GLU A 587 -27.66 16.71 17.85
N ILE A 588 -28.44 15.77 17.31
CA ILE A 588 -28.45 14.38 17.76
C ILE A 588 -28.09 13.47 16.60
N MET A 589 -27.08 12.64 16.79
CA MET A 589 -26.72 11.57 15.88
C MET A 589 -26.89 10.24 16.60
N THR A 590 -27.47 9.25 15.93
CA THR A 590 -27.55 7.88 16.44
C THR A 590 -26.83 6.94 15.49
N GLY A 591 -26.32 5.84 16.05
CA GLY A 591 -25.77 4.77 15.25
C GLY A 591 -25.67 3.50 16.06
N THR A 592 -24.88 2.56 15.57
CA THR A 592 -24.54 1.35 16.32
C THR A 592 -23.04 1.13 16.23
N TYR A 593 -22.45 0.59 17.28
CA TYR A 593 -21.05 0.19 17.30
C TYR A 593 -20.96 -1.26 17.78
N GLN A 594 -19.89 -1.94 17.39
CA GLN A 594 -19.51 -3.21 17.96
C GLN A 594 -18.12 -2.96 18.57
N PRO A 595 -17.92 -3.12 19.89
CA PRO A 595 -16.59 -3.33 20.44
C PRO A 595 -15.89 -4.33 19.55
N GLY A 596 -14.64 -4.03 19.17
CA GLY A 596 -13.86 -4.81 18.20
C GLY A 596 -14.28 -6.28 18.25
N LYS A 597 -14.73 -6.80 17.09
CA LYS A 597 -15.31 -8.14 16.94
C LYS A 597 -14.62 -9.08 17.93
N LEU A 598 -15.44 -9.82 18.69
CA LEU A 598 -15.04 -11.06 19.38
C LEU A 598 -13.90 -11.66 18.58
N ASP A 599 -12.69 -11.67 19.17
CA ASP A 599 -11.41 -11.77 18.46
C ASP A 599 -11.57 -12.69 17.24
N SER A 600 -11.19 -12.26 16.03
CA SER A 600 -11.18 -13.17 14.86
C SER A 600 -10.48 -14.50 15.21
N GLU A 601 -9.53 -14.43 16.16
CA GLU A 601 -8.87 -15.51 16.87
C GLU A 601 -9.76 -16.52 17.61
N THR A 602 -10.97 -16.18 18.05
CA THR A 602 -11.86 -17.07 18.82
C THR A 602 -13.13 -17.49 18.06
N SER A 603 -13.49 -16.78 16.98
CA SER A 603 -14.75 -17.03 16.25
C SER A 603 -14.75 -18.30 15.39
N VAL A 604 -13.58 -18.88 15.16
CA VAL A 604 -13.37 -20.04 14.31
C VAL A 604 -12.61 -21.09 15.12
N ASP A 605 -12.73 -22.39 14.85
CA ASP A 605 -12.00 -23.45 15.58
C ASP A 605 -10.95 -24.17 14.70
N TYR A 606 -10.51 -23.59 13.57
CA TYR A 606 -9.50 -24.17 12.67
C TYR A 606 -8.38 -23.20 12.26
N ALA A 607 -7.19 -23.72 11.95
CA ALA A 607 -6.03 -22.94 11.54
C ALA A 607 -6.18 -22.35 10.12
N SER A 608 -5.81 -21.08 9.92
CA SER A 608 -5.88 -20.40 8.62
C SER A 608 -4.56 -20.56 7.84
N THR A 609 -4.50 -21.57 6.99
CA THR A 609 -3.25 -21.95 6.29
C THR A 609 -2.99 -21.20 4.98
N GLU A 610 -4.02 -20.64 4.37
CA GLU A 610 -3.96 -20.10 3.00
C GLU A 610 -3.11 -18.82 2.86
N PRO A 611 -3.19 -17.84 3.79
CA PRO A 611 -2.31 -16.66 3.75
C PRO A 611 -0.83 -17.06 3.84
N PHE A 612 -0.49 -18.00 4.72
CA PHE A 612 0.89 -18.47 4.88
C PHE A 612 1.38 -19.34 3.75
N ARG A 613 0.51 -20.14 3.14
CA ARG A 613 0.87 -20.89 1.94
C ARG A 613 1.27 -19.94 0.82
N THR A 614 0.49 -18.89 0.61
CA THR A 614 0.79 -17.85 -0.37
C THR A 614 2.10 -17.15 -0.01
N TRP A 615 2.25 -16.71 1.24
CA TRP A 615 3.43 -16.01 1.73
C TRP A 615 4.71 -16.83 1.63
N ALA A 616 4.69 -18.05 2.16
CA ALA A 616 5.82 -18.97 2.11
C ALA A 616 6.20 -19.26 0.67
N SER A 617 5.25 -19.61 -0.20
CA SER A 617 5.54 -19.87 -1.61
C SER A 617 6.16 -18.68 -2.35
N GLY A 618 5.75 -17.44 -2.01
CA GLY A 618 6.31 -16.21 -2.58
C GLY A 618 7.79 -15.99 -2.25
N THR A 619 8.30 -16.62 -1.18
CA THR A 619 9.69 -16.54 -0.74
C THR A 619 10.49 -17.80 -1.04
N GLY A 620 9.92 -18.76 -1.77
CA GLY A 620 10.50 -20.09 -1.97
C GLY A 620 10.42 -21.00 -0.74
N GLY A 621 9.61 -20.61 0.24
CA GLY A 621 9.24 -21.33 1.45
C GLY A 621 8.19 -22.43 1.27
N GLN A 622 7.87 -23.15 2.33
CA GLN A 622 6.78 -24.15 2.40
C GLN A 622 5.95 -23.97 3.66
N THR A 623 4.74 -24.51 3.60
CA THR A 623 3.83 -24.57 4.75
C THR A 623 3.68 -26.02 5.20
N TYR A 624 3.89 -26.24 6.49
CA TYR A 624 3.77 -27.52 7.17
C TYR A 624 2.48 -27.55 7.98
N THR A 625 1.77 -28.67 7.95
CA THR A 625 0.53 -28.90 8.71
C THR A 625 0.69 -30.14 9.59
N GLY A 626 0.24 -30.07 10.85
CA GLY A 626 0.47 -31.14 11.83
C GLY A 626 1.82 -31.00 12.55
N LEU A 627 2.31 -32.07 13.19
CA LEU A 627 3.69 -32.12 13.69
C LEU A 627 4.60 -32.49 12.50
N PRO A 628 5.32 -31.52 11.88
CA PRO A 628 6.23 -31.83 10.80
C PRO A 628 7.29 -32.81 11.27
N ASP A 629 7.70 -33.68 10.36
CA ASP A 629 8.92 -34.46 10.58
C ASP A 629 10.09 -33.47 10.69
N LEU A 630 10.66 -33.36 11.88
CA LEU A 630 11.80 -32.50 12.18
C LEU A 630 12.97 -32.80 11.24
N GLN A 631 13.07 -34.03 10.72
CA GLN A 631 14.09 -34.37 9.71
C GLN A 631 13.88 -33.59 8.41
N THR A 632 12.64 -33.41 7.95
CA THR A 632 12.36 -32.62 6.74
C THR A 632 12.77 -31.16 6.94
N ILE A 633 12.50 -30.59 8.12
CA ILE A 633 12.94 -29.22 8.46
C ILE A 633 14.47 -29.18 8.52
N LYS A 634 15.12 -30.18 9.13
CA LYS A 634 16.58 -30.28 9.24
C LYS A 634 17.27 -30.41 7.88
N GLU A 635 16.77 -31.27 7.00
CA GLU A 635 17.29 -31.45 5.64
C GLU A 635 17.16 -30.15 4.85
N ARG A 636 16.02 -29.47 5.00
CA ARG A 636 15.82 -28.18 4.36
C ARG A 636 16.76 -27.12 4.88
N LEU A 637 16.90 -27.00 6.21
CA LEU A 637 17.86 -26.12 6.86
C LEU A 637 19.28 -26.35 6.33
N ASN A 638 19.69 -27.61 6.23
CA ASN A 638 20.99 -28.00 5.69
C ASN A 638 21.12 -27.66 4.20
N SER A 639 20.05 -27.77 3.41
CA SER A 639 20.07 -27.38 1.98
C SER A 639 20.13 -25.86 1.76
N LEU A 640 19.55 -25.09 2.69
CA LEU A 640 19.58 -23.63 2.68
C LEU A 640 20.87 -23.07 3.27
N ALA A 641 21.60 -23.88 4.04
CA ALA A 641 22.96 -23.63 4.51
C ALA A 641 23.96 -23.64 3.35
N LYS A 642 23.78 -22.74 2.38
CA LYS A 642 24.80 -22.46 1.38
C LYS A 642 25.89 -21.63 2.06
N PRO A 643 27.17 -21.99 1.92
CA PRO A 643 28.24 -21.14 2.42
C PRO A 643 28.11 -19.77 1.72
N GLU A 644 27.81 -18.72 2.49
CA GLU A 644 27.79 -17.37 1.97
C GLU A 644 29.24 -16.98 1.65
N ILE A 645 29.63 -17.08 0.39
CA ILE A 645 30.96 -16.64 -0.06
C ILE A 645 30.96 -15.12 -0.02
N ARG A 646 31.31 -14.55 1.14
CA ARG A 646 31.60 -13.12 1.24
C ARG A 646 32.92 -12.83 0.54
N SER A 647 32.83 -12.51 -0.75
CA SER A 647 33.97 -11.95 -1.45
C SER A 647 34.23 -10.54 -0.92
N ARG A 648 35.43 -10.33 -0.35
CA ARG A 648 35.89 -8.99 -0.03
C ARG A 648 36.76 -8.56 -1.20
N VAL A 649 36.24 -7.66 -2.02
CA VAL A 649 37.05 -6.98 -3.03
C VAL A 649 37.92 -5.99 -2.27
N LEU A 650 39.23 -6.24 -2.23
CA LEU A 650 40.19 -5.25 -1.74
C LEU A 650 40.71 -4.53 -2.96
N ASP A 651 40.42 -3.25 -3.07
CA ASP A 651 41.05 -2.43 -4.11
C ASP A 651 42.53 -2.26 -3.75
N SER A 652 43.41 -2.49 -4.71
CA SER A 652 44.86 -2.41 -4.49
C SER A 652 45.33 -1.03 -3.99
N TRP A 653 44.52 0.00 -4.25
CA TRP A 653 44.74 1.37 -3.76
C TRP A 653 44.56 1.52 -2.25
N ASP A 654 43.79 0.64 -1.61
CA ASP A 654 43.58 0.67 -0.15
C ASP A 654 44.77 0.11 0.63
N GLN A 655 45.76 -0.47 -0.06
CA GLN A 655 46.97 -0.99 0.59
C GLN A 655 48.01 0.11 0.80
N VAL A 656 47.92 0.79 1.95
CA VAL A 656 48.88 1.82 2.41
C VAL A 656 50.34 1.37 2.28
N GLY A 657 50.62 0.07 2.43
CA GLY A 657 51.96 -0.51 2.26
C GLY A 657 52.58 -0.29 0.88
N ILE A 658 51.81 -0.37 -0.21
CA ILE A 658 52.33 -0.16 -1.57
C ILE A 658 52.71 1.31 -1.76
N PHE A 659 51.89 2.23 -1.25
CA PHE A 659 52.20 3.66 -1.29
C PHE A 659 53.48 4.00 -0.50
N LEU A 660 53.62 3.44 0.71
CA LEU A 660 54.85 3.60 1.50
C LEU A 660 56.07 3.05 0.79
N LEU A 661 55.96 1.90 0.10
CA LEU A 661 57.05 1.34 -0.68
C LEU A 661 57.48 2.27 -1.82
N ILE A 662 56.52 2.81 -2.60
CA ILE A 662 56.80 3.78 -3.67
C ILE A 662 57.49 5.02 -3.09
N LEU A 663 57.01 5.53 -1.96
CA LEU A 663 57.60 6.69 -1.29
C LEU A 663 59.03 6.42 -0.84
N ILE A 664 59.31 5.24 -0.25
CA ILE A 664 60.65 4.83 0.17
C ILE A 664 61.59 4.75 -1.03
N LEU A 665 61.14 4.15 -2.13
CA LEU A 665 61.94 4.04 -3.36
C LEU A 665 62.27 5.43 -3.90
N LEU A 666 61.28 6.30 -4.11
CA LEU A 666 61.48 7.67 -4.58
C LEU A 666 62.39 8.49 -3.66
N THR A 667 62.24 8.34 -2.34
CA THR A 667 63.08 9.01 -1.34
C THR A 667 64.53 8.51 -1.43
N THR A 668 64.72 7.20 -1.60
CA THR A 668 66.04 6.60 -1.76
C THR A 668 66.71 7.09 -3.04
N GLU A 669 65.96 7.17 -4.15
CA GLU A 669 66.43 7.77 -5.41
C GLU A 669 66.96 9.19 -5.19
N TRP A 670 66.14 10.01 -4.53
CA TRP A 670 66.44 11.41 -4.28
C TRP A 670 67.67 11.60 -3.39
N ILE A 671 67.80 10.81 -2.31
CA ILE A 671 68.96 10.86 -1.41
C ILE A 671 70.24 10.51 -2.17
N ILE A 672 70.22 9.45 -2.99
CA ILE A 672 71.39 9.04 -3.80
C ILE A 672 71.76 10.16 -4.78
N ARG A 673 70.79 10.73 -5.50
CA ARG A 673 71.03 11.84 -6.43
C ARG A 673 71.62 13.07 -5.73
N LYS A 674 71.10 13.42 -4.55
CA LYS A 674 71.60 14.54 -3.74
C LYS A 674 73.05 14.33 -3.32
N ARG A 675 73.38 13.14 -2.82
CA ARG A 675 74.74 12.80 -2.39
C ARG A 675 75.75 12.79 -3.54
N LEU A 676 75.30 12.48 -4.76
CA LEU A 676 76.15 12.47 -5.96
C LEU A 676 76.21 13.83 -6.68
N GLY A 677 75.56 14.87 -6.17
CA GLY A 677 75.56 16.21 -6.79
C GLY A 677 74.79 16.27 -8.12
N ALA A 678 73.82 15.38 -8.33
CA ALA A 678 72.99 15.28 -9.53
C ALA A 678 71.59 15.91 -9.38
N LEU A 679 71.45 16.83 -8.43
CA LEU A 679 70.25 17.63 -8.17
C LEU A 679 70.47 19.08 -8.56
#